data_AF-A0AA35X0U0-F1
#
_entry.id   AF-A0AA35X0U0-F1
#
_cell.length_a   1.000
_cell.length_b   1.000
_cell.length_c   1.000
_cell.angle_alpha   90.00
_cell.angle_beta   90.00
_cell.angle_gamma   90.00
#
_symmetry.space_group_name_H-M   'P 1'
#
loop_
_entity.id
_entity.type
_entity.pdbx_description
1 polymer ?
#
loop_
_entity_poly.entity_id
_entity_poly.type
_entity_poly.pdbx_seq_one_letter_code
_entity_poly.pdbx_strand_id
1 'polypeptide(L)'
;MKMRESNVPRSKLQSVSYKRPSLLERLELKEVGRREDNITSNVMSTEKDSLLAEDIPVRSDIPVSEFPDYVIDMTVENQHDTSKLAIEYQQFNDVPTLTFEVACLYDNIDLNRFRNIYPYDTSRVTLKSIPGELGSDYINASFISGYGGNKYIAAQAPLNETIDHFWRMVWEYEIEAIVMLTKCVEMTREKSAQYWPESLSETITPGDRLSVTLSSSTPYAEYHVRKLLVKHLTESDKSVTVTQFHYTAWPDHGVPDNVMSVIRFIRHVRKLFPAASQDQPLLVHCSAGVGRTGTFITLDMMMQQMKAEATLSVCQCVRNLRTQRMKMVQTPIQYEFIHQALSELVVCGETEVTASSLSFTTTVSAIPTTHTTTASVTGKMTNMFPGKVQYSVVNDNHVSNYRMKMRESNVPRSKLESISYMRSSLLERLELKEVGRREDNITSNVLSTEKDSLLAEDIPVRSDIPVSEFPDYVIDMTVENQHDTSKFAIEYQQFNDVPTLTFEVACLYDNIDLNRFRNIYPSPLDETIDHFWRMVWEYEIEAIVMLTKCVEMTREKSAQYWPGSLSETITPGDRLSVTLSSSTPYAEYHVRKLLVKHLTESDKQVTVTQFHYTAWPDHGVPDNVMSVIRFIRHVRKLFPAASQDQPLLVHCSAGVGRTGTFITLDMMMQQMKAEATLSVCQCVRNLRTQRMKMVQTPIQYEFIHQALSELVVCGETEGYKQRDAYIATQGPLEGTVEDFWRMMWEYQCGCIVMLCQLEEDGQESSYPYWPGEEGEEMVCGRLSVRLVKVRGHGDIVERRMEVKENKSISPDILRVKMVQLTSWPLEGLPHPTAIISLIDKLNHVLMSTSSKQTVVMCGDGVVRSGTFLVIHSQLERLKTEGVVDVFQAIKSARIHRPGVIPNTNHYVFCYEVLADFVERTEAYHNFKTLM
;
A
#
# COMPACT_ATOMS: atom_id res chain seq x y z
N MET A 1 35.86 -78.02 2.40
CA MET A 1 36.39 -79.16 3.19
C MET A 1 36.85 -78.60 4.53
N LYS A 2 36.42 -79.22 5.63
CA LYS A 2 36.38 -78.69 7.02
C LYS A 2 37.74 -78.60 7.74
N MET A 3 37.70 -77.86 8.86
CA MET A 3 38.46 -77.92 10.13
C MET A 3 39.55 -76.83 10.29
N ARG A 4 39.69 -76.12 11.41
CA ARG A 4 39.25 -76.35 12.80
C ARG A 4 39.28 -75.06 13.64
N GLU A 5 38.59 -75.12 14.78
CA GLU A 5 38.22 -74.08 15.75
C GLU A 5 39.36 -73.56 16.66
N SER A 6 39.18 -72.35 17.19
CA SER A 6 39.43 -72.03 18.60
C SER A 6 38.44 -70.95 19.11
N ASN A 7 37.67 -71.32 20.16
CA ASN A 7 36.78 -70.48 20.96
C ASN A 7 37.60 -69.63 21.97
N VAL A 8 37.16 -68.47 22.48
CA VAL A 8 36.30 -68.20 23.68
C VAL A 8 36.59 -66.71 24.09
N PRO A 9 35.72 -65.90 24.77
CA PRO A 9 34.29 -66.03 25.10
C PRO A 9 33.38 -64.85 24.65
N ARG A 10 32.08 -65.19 24.56
CA ARG A 10 30.89 -64.31 24.61
C ARG A 10 30.42 -64.09 26.05
N SER A 11 29.74 -62.97 26.32
CA SER A 11 28.33 -62.89 26.81
C SER A 11 28.05 -61.46 27.30
N LYS A 12 27.10 -60.70 26.73
CA LYS A 12 25.62 -60.66 26.87
C LYS A 12 25.25 -59.28 27.47
N LEU A 13 24.69 -58.38 26.65
CA LEU A 13 23.26 -58.02 26.61
C LEU A 13 22.81 -57.10 27.78
N GLN A 14 22.55 -55.82 27.51
CA GLN A 14 21.18 -55.26 27.43
C GLN A 14 21.15 -53.73 27.21
N SER A 15 20.24 -53.34 26.31
CA SER A 15 19.48 -52.08 26.17
C SER A 15 19.89 -50.83 26.97
N VAL A 16 20.16 -49.73 26.25
CA VAL A 16 19.96 -48.37 26.77
C VAL A 16 19.28 -47.52 25.68
N SER A 17 18.12 -46.96 26.05
CA SER A 17 17.40 -45.93 25.30
C SER A 17 18.20 -44.64 25.26
N TYR A 18 18.37 -44.02 24.09
CA TYR A 18 18.88 -42.65 24.04
C TYR A 18 17.77 -41.65 24.37
N LYS A 19 17.79 -41.12 25.60
CA LYS A 19 17.14 -39.87 25.99
C LYS A 19 17.98 -38.69 25.47
N ARG A 20 17.31 -37.65 24.98
CA ARG A 20 17.93 -36.33 24.69
C ARG A 20 18.45 -35.70 26.01
N PRO A 21 19.64 -35.07 26.04
CA PRO A 21 20.16 -34.43 27.25
C PRO A 21 19.48 -33.08 27.52
N SER A 22 19.42 -32.71 28.80
CA SER A 22 18.83 -31.47 29.33
C SER A 22 19.76 -30.25 29.21
N LEU A 23 19.19 -29.05 29.38
CA LEU A 23 19.80 -27.73 29.18
C LEU A 23 21.02 -27.42 30.09
N LEU A 24 21.30 -28.22 31.13
CA LEU A 24 22.37 -27.95 32.10
C LEU A 24 23.78 -28.41 31.67
N GLU A 25 23.93 -29.24 30.63
CA GLU A 25 25.25 -29.72 30.18
C GLU A 25 25.88 -28.86 29.06
N ARG A 26 25.24 -27.75 28.66
CA ARG A 26 25.76 -26.83 27.62
C ARG A 26 26.48 -25.60 28.15
N LEU A 27 26.67 -25.47 29.47
CA LEU A 27 27.26 -24.28 30.09
C LEU A 27 28.73 -24.43 30.57
N GLU A 28 29.41 -25.54 30.36
CA GLU A 28 30.78 -25.76 30.88
C GLU A 28 31.93 -25.69 29.86
N LEU A 29 31.77 -25.00 28.72
CA LEU A 29 32.90 -24.75 27.80
C LEU A 29 32.90 -23.30 27.31
N LYS A 30 33.32 -22.36 28.17
CA LYS A 30 33.97 -21.07 27.80
C LYS A 30 34.43 -20.28 29.05
N GLU A 31 35.18 -20.92 29.93
CA GLU A 31 36.14 -20.21 30.80
C GLU A 31 37.54 -20.66 30.39
N VAL A 32 38.35 -19.74 29.84
CA VAL A 32 39.81 -19.56 30.04
C VAL A 32 40.25 -18.45 29.08
N GLY A 33 40.72 -17.31 29.62
CA GLY A 33 41.35 -16.24 28.83
C GLY A 33 41.16 -14.82 29.33
N ARG A 34 41.05 -14.59 30.65
CA ARG A 34 41.05 -13.24 31.25
C ARG A 34 42.50 -12.75 31.36
N ARG A 35 42.86 -11.68 30.65
CA ARG A 35 43.99 -10.81 31.01
C ARG A 35 43.45 -9.41 31.26
N GLU A 36 43.68 -8.96 32.48
CA GLU A 36 43.43 -7.61 32.96
C GLU A 36 44.39 -6.65 32.27
N ASP A 37 43.86 -5.57 31.70
CA ASP A 37 44.60 -4.32 31.57
C ASP A 37 43.68 -3.19 32.05
N ASN A 38 44.11 -2.58 33.15
CA ASN A 38 43.56 -1.35 33.71
C ASN A 38 43.66 -0.23 32.68
N ILE A 39 42.53 0.34 32.26
CA ILE A 39 42.50 1.68 31.69
C ILE A 39 41.48 2.50 32.48
N THR A 40 42.06 3.40 33.28
CA THR A 40 41.43 4.55 33.91
C THR A 40 40.52 5.30 32.96
N SER A 41 39.37 5.70 33.49
CA SER A 41 38.49 6.74 32.97
C SER A 41 39.26 7.90 32.35
N ASN A 42 39.27 7.99 31.03
CA ASN A 42 39.62 9.19 30.30
C ASN A 42 38.42 9.61 29.47
N VAL A 43 37.85 10.73 29.89
CA VAL A 43 36.95 11.57 29.11
C VAL A 43 37.69 11.99 27.84
N MET A 44 37.25 11.50 26.69
CA MET A 44 37.49 12.12 25.39
C MET A 44 36.16 12.23 24.65
N SER A 45 35.43 13.28 25.02
CA SER A 45 34.62 14.04 24.09
C SER A 45 35.52 14.57 22.97
N THR A 46 35.36 14.07 21.75
CA THR A 46 35.93 14.72 20.56
C THR A 46 34.95 14.62 19.37
N GLU A 47 34.22 15.71 19.17
CA GLU A 47 33.96 16.39 17.90
C GLU A 47 33.05 15.78 16.82
N LYS A 48 32.40 14.62 17.04
CA LYS A 48 31.37 14.12 16.08
C LYS A 48 29.91 14.27 16.53
N ASP A 49 29.66 14.45 17.82
CA ASP A 49 28.29 14.65 18.37
C ASP A 49 27.92 16.13 18.56
N SER A 50 28.83 17.07 18.31
CA SER A 50 28.64 18.50 18.56
C SER A 50 28.22 19.32 17.32
N LEU A 51 27.98 18.67 16.17
CA LEU A 51 27.65 19.36 14.91
C LEU A 51 26.18 19.21 14.48
N LEU A 52 25.32 18.60 15.31
CA LEU A 52 23.87 18.43 15.03
C LEU A 52 22.95 19.16 16.01
N ALA A 53 23.49 19.85 17.01
CA ALA A 53 22.68 20.56 18.00
C ALA A 53 22.34 21.98 17.52
N GLU A 54 21.47 22.09 16.51
CA GLU A 54 20.57 23.24 16.54
C GLU A 54 19.58 22.97 17.69
N ASP A 55 19.72 23.71 18.80
CA ASP A 55 18.73 23.72 19.88
C ASP A 55 17.42 24.29 19.31
N ILE A 56 16.60 23.44 18.70
CA ILE A 56 15.26 23.81 18.27
C ILE A 56 14.43 24.00 19.55
N PRO A 57 13.98 25.24 19.86
CA PRO A 57 13.20 25.48 21.06
C PRO A 57 11.88 24.71 20.97
N VAL A 58 11.57 23.90 21.99
CA VAL A 58 10.26 23.25 22.11
C VAL A 58 9.20 24.33 22.19
N ARG A 59 8.43 24.52 21.11
CA ARG A 59 7.27 25.42 21.13
C ARG A 59 6.12 24.68 21.77
N SER A 60 5.59 25.23 22.87
CA SER A 60 4.51 24.58 23.62
C SER A 60 3.19 24.65 22.86
N ASP A 61 2.76 25.83 22.43
CA ASP A 61 1.48 26.03 21.77
C ASP A 61 1.66 26.84 20.48
N ILE A 62 1.27 26.24 19.35
CA ILE A 62 1.32 26.87 18.04
C ILE A 62 -0.11 27.26 17.66
N PRO A 63 -0.39 28.55 17.35
CA PRO A 63 -1.71 28.96 16.88
C PRO A 63 -2.12 28.18 15.64
N VAL A 64 -3.37 27.72 15.59
CA VAL A 64 -3.89 26.93 14.47
C VAL A 64 -3.69 27.64 13.13
N SER A 65 -3.84 28.97 13.08
CA SER A 65 -3.61 29.76 11.87
C SER A 65 -2.17 29.75 11.36
N GLU A 66 -1.19 29.50 12.23
CA GLU A 66 0.25 29.49 11.92
C GLU A 66 0.78 28.05 11.75
N PHE A 67 -0.02 27.04 12.09
CA PHE A 67 0.40 25.65 12.10
C PHE A 67 0.85 25.14 10.71
N PRO A 68 0.19 25.46 9.58
CA PRO A 68 0.68 25.01 8.27
C PRO A 68 2.05 25.58 7.91
N ASP A 69 2.28 26.87 8.18
CA ASP A 69 3.57 27.51 7.94
C ASP A 69 4.66 26.94 8.86
N TYR A 70 4.31 26.65 10.11
CA TYR A 70 5.18 25.94 11.04
C TYR A 70 5.58 24.55 10.51
N VAL A 71 4.61 23.76 10.02
CA VAL A 71 4.90 22.42 9.49
C VAL A 71 5.81 22.52 8.27
N ILE A 72 5.56 23.47 7.35
CA ILE A 72 6.44 23.71 6.20
C ILE A 72 7.87 23.97 6.68
N ASP A 73 8.07 24.94 7.58
CA ASP A 73 9.40 25.29 8.11
C ASP A 73 10.10 24.10 8.81
N MET A 74 9.32 23.25 9.48
CA MET A 74 9.82 22.11 10.24
C MET A 74 10.10 20.87 9.36
N THR A 75 9.48 20.79 8.19
CA THR A 75 9.73 19.74 7.18
C THR A 75 10.87 20.06 6.23
N VAL A 76 11.38 21.30 6.21
CA VAL A 76 12.58 21.63 5.42
C VAL A 76 13.77 20.82 5.94
N GLU A 77 14.39 20.09 5.02
CA GLU A 77 15.59 19.29 5.29
C GLU A 77 16.84 20.18 5.34
N ASN A 78 17.75 19.82 6.24
CA ASN A 78 19.08 20.42 6.28
C ASN A 78 20.01 19.78 5.22
N GLN A 79 21.29 20.15 5.21
CA GLN A 79 22.31 19.60 4.28
C GLN A 79 22.59 18.09 4.47
N HIS A 80 21.91 17.43 5.39
CA HIS A 80 22.04 16.01 5.73
C HIS A 80 20.70 15.27 5.58
N ASP A 81 19.78 15.77 4.76
CA ASP A 81 18.47 15.18 4.47
C ASP A 81 17.67 14.83 5.75
N THR A 82 17.83 15.63 6.80
CA THR A 82 17.14 15.44 8.08
C THR A 82 16.22 16.64 8.34
N SER A 83 14.93 16.36 8.53
CA SER A 83 13.93 17.36 8.88
C SER A 83 14.12 17.89 10.31
N LYS A 84 13.70 19.13 10.57
CA LYS A 84 13.67 19.67 11.94
C LYS A 84 12.72 18.89 12.84
N LEU A 85 11.67 18.27 12.30
CA LEU A 85 10.78 17.36 13.04
C LEU A 85 11.52 16.08 13.50
N ALA A 86 12.40 15.54 12.66
CA ALA A 86 13.23 14.39 13.04
C ALA A 86 14.22 14.76 14.15
N ILE A 87 14.75 15.98 14.16
CA ILE A 87 15.59 16.52 15.24
C ILE A 87 14.77 16.72 16.53
N GLU A 88 13.59 17.37 16.46
CA GLU A 88 12.70 17.54 17.61
C GLU A 88 12.32 16.18 18.22
N TYR A 89 12.07 15.18 17.40
CA TYR A 89 11.74 13.82 17.83
C TYR A 89 12.85 13.18 18.68
N GLN A 90 14.13 13.48 18.42
CA GLN A 90 15.25 12.94 19.20
C GLN A 90 15.22 13.43 20.66
N GLN A 91 14.66 14.61 20.92
CA GLN A 91 14.54 15.17 22.27
C GLN A 91 13.64 14.34 23.19
N PHE A 92 12.82 13.42 22.64
CA PHE A 92 12.03 12.50 23.46
C PHE A 92 12.89 11.44 24.17
N ASN A 93 14.17 11.31 23.84
CA ASN A 93 15.12 10.48 24.58
C ASN A 93 15.38 11.01 26.00
N ASP A 94 15.13 12.30 26.23
CA ASP A 94 15.30 12.94 27.55
C ASP A 94 14.13 12.67 28.51
N VAL A 95 13.03 12.06 28.02
CA VAL A 95 11.89 11.72 28.88
C VAL A 95 12.29 10.56 29.81
N PRO A 96 12.26 10.75 31.15
CA PRO A 96 12.71 9.72 32.08
C PRO A 96 11.88 8.44 31.95
N THR A 97 12.58 7.30 31.94
CA THR A 97 11.91 5.99 32.03
C THR A 97 11.54 5.71 33.48
N LEU A 98 10.25 5.45 33.73
CA LEU A 98 9.73 5.08 35.06
C LEU A 98 9.86 3.56 35.32
N THR A 99 9.54 3.12 36.54
CA THR A 99 9.64 1.71 36.92
C THR A 99 8.61 0.85 36.19
N PHE A 100 8.97 -0.41 35.92
CA PHE A 100 8.14 -1.42 35.25
C PHE A 100 8.41 -2.82 35.86
N GLU A 101 8.67 -2.88 37.16
CA GLU A 101 9.10 -4.09 37.87
C GLU A 101 8.06 -5.22 37.79
N VAL A 102 6.76 -4.88 37.84
CA VAL A 102 5.68 -5.87 37.77
C VAL A 102 5.69 -6.60 36.43
N ALA A 103 5.99 -5.90 35.34
CA ALA A 103 6.05 -6.47 34.00
C ALA A 103 7.22 -7.45 33.81
N CYS A 104 8.25 -7.35 34.65
CA CYS A 104 9.44 -8.19 34.64
C CYS A 104 9.41 -9.35 35.64
N LEU A 105 8.33 -9.52 36.41
CA LEU A 105 8.15 -10.68 37.27
C LEU A 105 8.17 -11.97 36.46
N TYR A 106 8.69 -13.05 37.06
CA TYR A 106 8.85 -14.35 36.41
C TYR A 106 7.54 -14.85 35.78
N ASP A 107 6.42 -14.71 36.49
CA ASP A 107 5.10 -15.15 36.01
C ASP A 107 4.50 -14.26 34.91
N ASN A 108 5.04 -13.03 34.73
CA ASN A 108 4.50 -12.03 33.80
C ASN A 108 5.33 -11.88 32.52
N ILE A 109 6.58 -12.36 32.50
CA ILE A 109 7.51 -12.08 31.41
C ILE A 109 7.01 -12.59 30.05
N ASP A 110 6.36 -13.76 30.05
CA ASP A 110 5.81 -14.41 28.85
C ASP A 110 4.43 -13.84 28.45
N LEU A 111 3.81 -13.00 29.29
CA LEU A 111 2.59 -12.26 28.96
C LEU A 111 2.89 -10.99 28.14
N ASN A 112 4.16 -10.70 27.87
CA ASN A 112 4.61 -9.55 27.07
C ASN A 112 4.99 -9.98 25.65
N ARG A 113 4.40 -9.36 24.63
CA ARG A 113 4.74 -9.61 23.23
C ARG A 113 6.18 -9.19 22.89
N PHE A 114 6.70 -8.15 23.55
CA PHE A 114 8.04 -7.64 23.32
C PHE A 114 8.79 -7.41 24.65
N ARG A 115 10.02 -7.92 24.75
CA ARG A 115 10.89 -7.80 25.94
C ARG A 115 11.47 -6.39 26.16
N ASN A 116 11.08 -5.42 25.35
CA ASN A 116 11.56 -4.05 25.41
C ASN A 116 10.40 -3.02 25.38
N ILE A 117 9.17 -3.47 25.60
CA ILE A 117 7.95 -2.66 25.68
C ILE A 117 7.12 -3.11 26.89
N TYR A 118 7.22 -2.36 27.98
CA TYR A 118 6.55 -2.65 29.25
C TYR A 118 5.63 -1.50 29.67
N PRO A 119 4.50 -1.78 30.34
CA PRO A 119 3.74 -0.73 31.02
C PRO A 119 4.53 -0.25 32.25
N TYR A 120 4.44 1.04 32.58
CA TYR A 120 4.98 1.54 33.85
C TYR A 120 4.11 1.10 35.02
N ASP A 121 4.72 0.83 36.17
CA ASP A 121 4.00 0.33 37.36
C ASP A 121 2.93 1.32 37.85
N THR A 122 3.17 2.62 37.70
CA THR A 122 2.28 3.69 38.17
C THR A 122 1.05 3.89 37.30
N SER A 123 1.10 3.48 36.03
CA SER A 123 0.03 3.69 35.05
C SER A 123 -0.53 2.39 34.49
N ARG A 124 0.00 1.23 34.87
CA ARG A 124 -0.46 -0.07 34.37
C ARG A 124 -1.94 -0.29 34.68
N VAL A 125 -2.60 -1.02 33.81
CA VAL A 125 -3.92 -1.58 34.12
C VAL A 125 -3.73 -2.78 35.05
N THR A 126 -4.54 -2.85 36.11
CA THR A 126 -4.52 -3.96 37.08
C THR A 126 -5.83 -4.72 37.02
N LEU A 127 -5.76 -6.03 36.80
CA LEU A 127 -6.94 -6.90 36.82
C LEU A 127 -7.20 -7.41 38.24
N LYS A 128 -8.44 -7.79 38.53
CA LYS A 128 -8.76 -8.50 39.78
C LYS A 128 -7.99 -9.82 39.83
N SER A 129 -7.16 -10.01 40.85
CA SER A 129 -6.39 -11.26 41.03
C SER A 129 -7.31 -12.47 41.18
N ILE A 130 -6.95 -13.56 40.52
CA ILE A 130 -7.65 -14.84 40.62
C ILE A 130 -6.93 -15.70 41.67
N PRO A 131 -7.65 -16.20 42.71
CA PRO A 131 -7.04 -17.05 43.73
C PRO A 131 -6.37 -18.30 43.13
N GLY A 132 -5.09 -18.50 43.44
CA GLY A 132 -4.32 -19.66 42.97
C GLY A 132 -3.63 -19.48 41.61
N GLU A 133 -3.88 -18.37 40.90
CA GLU A 133 -3.25 -18.05 39.62
C GLU A 133 -2.30 -16.86 39.78
N LEU A 134 -0.99 -17.14 39.82
CA LEU A 134 0.05 -16.11 39.87
C LEU A 134 0.07 -15.33 38.54
N GLY A 135 0.34 -14.01 38.59
CA GLY A 135 0.34 -13.14 37.42
C GLY A 135 -1.06 -12.79 36.86
N SER A 136 -2.14 -13.30 37.48
CA SER A 136 -3.52 -13.07 37.02
C SER A 136 -4.02 -11.63 37.11
N ASP A 137 -3.32 -10.75 37.84
CA ASP A 137 -3.59 -9.31 37.93
C ASP A 137 -2.90 -8.49 36.82
N TYR A 138 -2.02 -9.12 36.05
CA TYR A 138 -1.16 -8.45 35.08
C TYR A 138 -1.75 -8.46 33.67
N ILE A 139 -1.64 -7.33 32.99
CA ILE A 139 -1.82 -7.20 31.56
C ILE A 139 -0.89 -6.08 31.05
N ASN A 140 -0.30 -6.25 29.87
CA ASN A 140 0.54 -5.20 29.27
C ASN A 140 -0.34 -4.10 28.64
N ALA A 141 -0.84 -3.23 29.49
CA ALA A 141 -1.63 -2.06 29.14
C ALA A 141 -1.42 -0.93 30.14
N SER A 142 -1.61 0.31 29.70
CA SER A 142 -1.45 1.52 30.54
C SER A 142 -2.64 2.45 30.38
N PHE A 143 -3.09 3.06 31.47
CA PHE A 143 -4.00 4.20 31.41
C PHE A 143 -3.29 5.42 30.82
N ILE A 144 -4.01 6.13 29.95
CA ILE A 144 -3.54 7.34 29.30
C ILE A 144 -4.57 8.44 29.51
N SER A 145 -4.12 9.57 30.04
CA SER A 145 -4.91 10.78 30.22
C SER A 145 -5.03 11.52 28.89
N GLY A 146 -6.26 11.80 28.49
CA GLY A 146 -6.60 12.50 27.26
C GLY A 146 -6.90 13.98 27.46
N TYR A 147 -7.16 14.64 26.33
CA TYR A 147 -7.59 16.04 26.31
C TYR A 147 -9.01 16.16 26.92
N GLY A 148 -9.28 17.24 27.67
CA GLY A 148 -10.63 17.54 28.18
C GLY A 148 -11.21 16.53 29.17
N GLY A 149 -10.39 15.71 29.82
CA GLY A 149 -10.84 14.67 30.77
C GLY A 149 -11.12 13.31 30.15
N ASN A 150 -10.92 13.15 28.83
CA ASN A 150 -10.97 11.86 28.17
C ASN A 150 -9.97 10.88 28.77
N LYS A 151 -10.31 9.59 28.73
CA LYS A 151 -9.46 8.50 29.20
C LYS A 151 -9.23 7.51 28.06
N TYR A 152 -8.01 6.97 27.98
CA TYR A 152 -7.71 5.85 27.09
C TYR A 152 -7.02 4.73 27.87
N ILE A 153 -7.06 3.54 27.31
CA ILE A 153 -6.14 2.45 27.66
C ILE A 153 -5.28 2.16 26.42
N ALA A 154 -3.97 2.33 26.53
CA ALA A 154 -3.02 1.91 25.51
C ALA A 154 -2.50 0.50 25.84
N ALA A 155 -2.86 -0.48 25.02
CA ALA A 155 -2.56 -1.90 25.26
C ALA A 155 -1.70 -2.51 24.15
N GLN A 156 -0.92 -3.54 24.48
CA GLN A 156 -0.36 -4.43 23.45
C GLN A 156 -1.50 -5.24 22.79
N ALA A 157 -1.28 -5.73 21.58
CA ALA A 157 -2.16 -6.73 20.98
C ALA A 157 -2.12 -8.04 21.80
N PRO A 158 -3.28 -8.69 22.02
CA PRO A 158 -3.33 -9.98 22.68
C PRO A 158 -2.42 -11.01 22.02
N LEU A 159 -1.69 -11.76 22.85
CA LEU A 159 -1.16 -13.09 22.56
C LEU A 159 -2.26 -14.13 22.80
N ASN A 160 -2.14 -15.34 22.23
CA ASN A 160 -3.10 -16.42 22.46
C ASN A 160 -3.31 -16.70 23.96
N GLU A 161 -2.23 -16.64 24.73
CA GLU A 161 -2.18 -16.86 26.18
C GLU A 161 -2.85 -15.73 26.97
N THR A 162 -2.99 -14.54 26.38
CA THR A 162 -3.50 -13.33 27.05
C THR A 162 -4.89 -12.92 26.59
N ILE A 163 -5.56 -13.70 25.73
CA ILE A 163 -6.92 -13.40 25.26
C ILE A 163 -7.91 -13.31 26.44
N ASP A 164 -7.79 -14.19 27.45
CA ASP A 164 -8.61 -14.11 28.67
C ASP A 164 -8.35 -12.80 29.45
N HIS A 165 -7.07 -12.45 29.66
CA HIS A 165 -6.68 -11.21 30.35
C HIS A 165 -7.22 -9.97 29.62
N PHE A 166 -7.16 -9.96 28.28
CA PHE A 166 -7.66 -8.87 27.46
C PHE A 166 -9.16 -8.69 27.59
N TRP A 167 -9.95 -9.76 27.51
CA TRP A 167 -11.40 -9.67 27.67
C TRP A 167 -11.83 -9.40 29.11
N ARG A 168 -11.08 -9.86 30.12
CA ARG A 168 -11.25 -9.47 31.51
C ARG A 168 -11.03 -7.97 31.71
N MET A 169 -9.97 -7.40 31.11
CA MET A 169 -9.76 -5.95 31.11
C MET A 169 -10.96 -5.20 30.50
N VAL A 170 -11.45 -5.65 29.35
CA VAL A 170 -12.61 -5.05 28.68
C VAL A 170 -13.86 -5.10 29.57
N TRP A 171 -14.09 -6.22 30.26
CA TRP A 171 -15.23 -6.41 31.15
C TRP A 171 -15.11 -5.61 32.46
N GLU A 172 -13.98 -5.72 33.16
CA GLU A 172 -13.76 -5.13 34.48
C GLU A 172 -13.74 -3.60 34.45
N TYR A 173 -13.27 -3.01 33.35
CA TYR A 173 -13.22 -1.56 33.13
C TYR A 173 -14.37 -1.02 32.27
N GLU A 174 -15.38 -1.85 32.00
CA GLU A 174 -16.61 -1.49 31.26
C GLU A 174 -16.29 -0.79 29.92
N ILE A 175 -15.33 -1.34 29.18
CA ILE A 175 -14.87 -0.77 27.91
C ILE A 175 -15.91 -1.04 26.84
N GLU A 176 -16.48 0.02 26.28
CA GLU A 176 -17.50 -0.08 25.23
C GLU A 176 -16.91 -0.02 23.80
N ALA A 177 -15.69 0.50 23.65
CA ALA A 177 -15.04 0.69 22.35
C ALA A 177 -13.58 0.26 22.34
N ILE A 178 -13.23 -0.53 21.32
CA ILE A 178 -11.88 -1.03 21.06
C ILE A 178 -11.42 -0.49 19.71
N VAL A 179 -10.27 0.19 19.67
CA VAL A 179 -9.60 0.65 18.46
C VAL A 179 -8.38 -0.24 18.21
N MET A 180 -8.44 -1.02 17.13
CA MET A 180 -7.38 -1.92 16.68
C MET A 180 -6.71 -1.34 15.43
N LEU A 181 -5.41 -1.05 15.50
CA LEU A 181 -4.65 -0.33 14.45
C LEU A 181 -3.64 -1.22 13.71
N THR A 182 -3.86 -2.54 13.69
CA THR A 182 -2.95 -3.52 13.06
C THR A 182 -3.76 -4.70 12.57
N LYS A 183 -3.32 -5.33 11.48
CA LYS A 183 -3.85 -6.63 11.07
C LYS A 183 -3.36 -7.71 12.04
N CYS A 184 -4.01 -8.86 12.08
CA CYS A 184 -3.49 -9.99 12.88
C CYS A 184 -2.11 -10.45 12.39
N VAL A 185 -1.90 -10.43 11.07
CA VAL A 185 -0.66 -10.82 10.41
C VAL A 185 -0.24 -9.75 9.41
N GLU A 186 1.03 -9.38 9.44
CA GLU A 186 1.67 -8.33 8.63
C GLU A 186 3.04 -8.86 8.17
N MET A 187 3.30 -8.89 6.86
CA MET A 187 4.51 -9.48 6.25
C MET A 187 4.95 -10.79 6.95
N THR A 188 4.04 -11.77 7.04
CA THR A 188 4.19 -13.09 7.71
C THR A 188 4.22 -13.08 9.25
N ARG A 189 4.45 -11.92 9.87
CA ARG A 189 4.60 -11.83 11.32
C ARG A 189 3.25 -11.64 11.98
N GLU A 190 2.98 -12.47 12.98
CA GLU A 190 1.84 -12.25 13.86
C GLU A 190 2.03 -10.96 14.67
N LYS A 191 1.13 -10.00 14.46
CA LYS A 191 1.08 -8.73 15.19
C LYS A 191 0.05 -8.76 16.30
N SER A 192 -1.01 -9.55 16.13
CA SER A 192 -2.10 -9.75 17.09
C SER A 192 -2.69 -11.14 16.92
N ALA A 193 -2.97 -11.82 18.02
CA ALA A 193 -3.90 -12.93 18.01
C ALA A 193 -5.30 -12.41 17.66
N GLN A 194 -6.10 -13.25 17.01
CA GLN A 194 -7.51 -12.96 16.79
C GLN A 194 -8.29 -13.23 18.07
N TYR A 195 -8.72 -12.16 18.73
CA TYR A 195 -9.46 -12.24 20.00
C TYR A 195 -10.98 -12.10 19.81
N TRP A 196 -11.52 -12.28 18.60
CA TRP A 196 -12.95 -12.18 18.29
C TRP A 196 -13.40 -13.33 17.35
N PRO A 197 -14.70 -13.66 17.30
CA PRO A 197 -15.24 -14.63 16.33
C PRO A 197 -15.38 -14.06 14.92
N GLU A 198 -15.15 -14.86 13.88
CA GLU A 198 -15.17 -14.41 12.48
C GLU A 198 -16.59 -14.40 11.89
N SER A 199 -17.39 -15.40 12.22
CA SER A 199 -18.71 -15.59 11.62
C SER A 199 -19.82 -14.93 12.44
N LEU A 200 -20.84 -14.39 11.77
CA LEU A 200 -21.99 -13.81 12.47
C LEU A 200 -22.64 -14.86 13.37
N SER A 201 -23.01 -14.46 14.59
CA SER A 201 -23.53 -15.31 15.66
C SER A 201 -22.56 -16.38 16.20
N GLU A 202 -21.34 -16.47 15.69
CA GLU A 202 -20.30 -17.30 16.29
C GLU A 202 -19.85 -16.71 17.63
N THR A 203 -19.52 -17.59 18.56
CA THR A 203 -19.12 -17.25 19.93
C THR A 203 -17.79 -17.89 20.26
N ILE A 204 -16.88 -17.10 20.81
CA ILE A 204 -15.68 -17.61 21.47
C ILE A 204 -15.84 -17.49 22.99
N THR A 205 -15.13 -18.32 23.73
CA THR A 205 -15.10 -18.30 25.19
C THR A 205 -13.66 -18.06 25.66
N PRO A 206 -13.24 -16.79 25.85
CA PRO A 206 -11.97 -16.47 26.50
C PRO A 206 -11.96 -16.99 27.94
N GLY A 207 -11.05 -17.93 28.22
CA GLY A 207 -10.99 -18.59 29.53
C GLY A 207 -12.26 -19.40 29.81
N ASP A 208 -12.83 -19.22 31.01
CA ASP A 208 -14.02 -19.93 31.49
C ASP A 208 -15.14 -19.00 31.98
N ARG A 209 -14.96 -17.68 31.86
CA ARG A 209 -15.82 -16.65 32.49
C ARG A 209 -16.66 -15.83 31.53
N LEU A 210 -16.12 -15.53 30.35
CA LEU A 210 -16.76 -14.64 29.39
C LEU A 210 -17.06 -15.38 28.09
N SER A 211 -18.20 -15.06 27.48
CA SER A 211 -18.49 -15.40 26.09
C SER A 211 -18.57 -14.12 25.27
N VAL A 212 -18.00 -14.17 24.06
CA VAL A 212 -17.96 -13.05 23.12
C VAL A 212 -18.58 -13.51 21.82
N THR A 213 -19.71 -12.90 21.44
CA THR A 213 -20.48 -13.27 20.24
C THR A 213 -20.46 -12.15 19.21
N LEU A 214 -20.19 -12.46 17.94
CA LEU A 214 -20.24 -11.47 16.86
C LEU A 214 -21.70 -11.18 16.49
N SER A 215 -22.15 -9.95 16.75
CA SER A 215 -23.53 -9.51 16.49
C SER A 215 -23.68 -8.84 15.12
N SER A 216 -22.72 -8.02 14.72
CA SER A 216 -22.69 -7.40 13.39
C SER A 216 -21.26 -7.12 12.95
N SER A 217 -21.03 -7.12 11.63
CA SER A 217 -19.75 -6.76 11.02
C SER A 217 -20.01 -5.90 9.79
N THR A 218 -19.45 -4.69 9.78
CA THR A 218 -19.62 -3.71 8.70
C THR A 218 -18.24 -3.35 8.13
N PRO A 219 -17.93 -3.77 6.88
CA PRO A 219 -16.68 -3.41 6.22
C PRO A 219 -16.75 -2.00 5.62
N TYR A 220 -15.67 -1.24 5.77
CA TYR A 220 -15.37 0.02 5.09
C TYR A 220 -14.07 -0.15 4.28
N ALA A 221 -13.72 0.78 3.39
CA ALA A 221 -12.50 0.71 2.58
C ALA A 221 -11.22 0.48 3.42
N GLU A 222 -11.09 1.22 4.52
CA GLU A 222 -9.85 1.32 5.30
C GLU A 222 -9.94 0.64 6.67
N TYR A 223 -11.15 0.33 7.13
CA TYR A 223 -11.40 -0.23 8.46
C TYR A 223 -12.65 -1.12 8.50
N HIS A 224 -12.79 -1.91 9.55
CA HIS A 224 -13.94 -2.77 9.82
C HIS A 224 -14.54 -2.40 11.17
N VAL A 225 -15.86 -2.33 11.26
CA VAL A 225 -16.57 -2.10 12.53
C VAL A 225 -17.33 -3.36 12.91
N ARG A 226 -17.05 -3.91 14.10
CA ARG A 226 -17.71 -5.11 14.64
C ARG A 226 -18.44 -4.77 15.93
N LYS A 227 -19.65 -5.28 16.11
CA LYS A 227 -20.35 -5.26 17.40
C LYS A 227 -20.27 -6.64 18.03
N LEU A 228 -19.70 -6.70 19.22
CA LEU A 228 -19.40 -7.91 19.98
C LEU A 228 -20.24 -7.90 21.25
N LEU A 229 -21.09 -8.91 21.42
CA LEU A 229 -21.88 -9.08 22.63
C LEU A 229 -21.06 -9.90 23.63
N VAL A 230 -20.72 -9.29 24.76
CA VAL A 230 -19.94 -9.92 25.84
C VAL A 230 -20.90 -10.28 26.98
N LYS A 231 -20.87 -11.53 27.42
CA LYS A 231 -21.68 -12.03 28.55
C LYS A 231 -20.82 -12.75 29.55
N HIS A 232 -21.09 -12.52 30.83
CA HIS A 232 -20.52 -13.32 31.90
C HIS A 232 -21.28 -14.65 32.00
N LEU A 233 -20.55 -15.77 32.02
CA LEU A 233 -21.15 -17.10 31.99
C LEU A 233 -21.80 -17.51 33.31
N THR A 234 -21.40 -16.90 34.42
CA THR A 234 -21.95 -17.18 35.76
C THR A 234 -22.82 -16.07 36.33
N GLU A 235 -22.83 -14.87 35.72
CA GLU A 235 -23.68 -13.75 36.14
C GLU A 235 -24.79 -13.56 35.09
N SER A 236 -25.97 -14.14 35.34
CA SER A 236 -26.98 -14.42 34.30
C SER A 236 -27.65 -13.21 33.65
N ASP A 237 -27.52 -12.00 34.19
CA ASP A 237 -28.24 -10.80 33.72
C ASP A 237 -27.35 -9.67 33.17
N LYS A 238 -26.01 -9.75 33.26
CA LYS A 238 -25.12 -8.69 32.73
C LYS A 238 -24.61 -9.06 31.34
N SER A 239 -24.89 -8.21 30.36
CA SER A 239 -24.30 -8.28 29.02
C SER A 239 -23.94 -6.90 28.52
N VAL A 240 -22.79 -6.76 27.87
CA VAL A 240 -22.29 -5.49 27.34
C VAL A 240 -22.05 -5.65 25.84
N THR A 241 -22.41 -4.64 25.06
CA THR A 241 -22.07 -4.60 23.63
C THR A 241 -20.81 -3.76 23.46
N VAL A 242 -19.75 -4.38 22.96
CA VAL A 242 -18.46 -3.75 22.68
C VAL A 242 -18.34 -3.52 21.18
N THR A 243 -18.00 -2.30 20.77
CA THR A 243 -17.75 -1.96 19.36
C THR A 243 -16.25 -1.97 19.08
N GLN A 244 -15.80 -2.87 18.22
CA GLN A 244 -14.43 -2.91 17.74
C GLN A 244 -14.31 -2.16 16.41
N PHE A 245 -13.46 -1.15 16.38
CA PHE A 245 -13.01 -0.43 15.20
C PHE A 245 -11.63 -0.94 14.80
N HIS A 246 -11.56 -1.72 13.72
CA HIS A 246 -10.32 -2.34 13.25
C HIS A 246 -9.84 -1.64 11.97
N TYR A 247 -8.88 -0.74 12.11
CA TYR A 247 -8.23 -0.05 11.02
C TYR A 247 -7.21 -0.96 10.31
N THR A 248 -7.48 -1.28 9.04
CA THR A 248 -6.76 -2.28 8.24
C THR A 248 -5.86 -1.66 7.16
N ALA A 249 -5.93 -0.35 6.96
CA ALA A 249 -5.18 0.38 5.94
C ALA A 249 -3.81 0.91 6.41
N TRP A 250 -3.41 0.66 7.67
CA TRP A 250 -2.10 1.09 8.16
C TRP A 250 -1.01 0.13 7.64
N PRO A 251 0.01 0.63 6.92
CA PRO A 251 1.05 -0.23 6.38
C PRO A 251 1.97 -0.80 7.46
N ASP A 252 2.58 -1.93 7.15
CA ASP A 252 3.43 -2.72 8.06
C ASP A 252 4.69 -1.94 8.46
N HIS A 253 5.22 -1.13 7.54
CA HIS A 253 6.27 -0.13 7.75
C HIS A 253 5.74 1.25 7.35
N GLY A 254 6.05 2.29 8.13
CA GLY A 254 5.65 3.66 7.83
C GLY A 254 4.27 4.08 8.36
N VAL A 255 3.58 4.91 7.58
CA VAL A 255 2.32 5.60 7.92
C VAL A 255 1.36 5.53 6.73
N PRO A 256 0.04 5.67 6.91
CA PRO A 256 -0.90 5.62 5.79
C PRO A 256 -0.65 6.74 4.76
N ASP A 257 -0.65 6.42 3.47
CA ASP A 257 -0.40 7.39 2.39
C ASP A 257 -1.50 8.47 2.33
N ASN A 258 -2.75 8.07 2.58
CA ASN A 258 -3.87 8.98 2.67
C ASN A 258 -4.07 9.44 4.11
N VAL A 259 -3.52 10.58 4.46
CA VAL A 259 -3.69 11.24 5.77
C VAL A 259 -5.16 11.29 6.24
N MET A 260 -6.10 11.53 5.32
CA MET A 260 -7.52 11.64 5.65
C MET A 260 -8.19 10.34 6.04
N SER A 261 -7.61 9.18 5.72
CA SER A 261 -8.12 7.86 6.13
C SER A 261 -8.16 7.73 7.66
N VAL A 262 -7.07 8.10 8.33
CA VAL A 262 -6.95 8.05 9.81
C VAL A 262 -7.84 9.10 10.46
N ILE A 263 -7.91 10.30 9.89
CA ILE A 263 -8.78 11.38 10.38
C ILE A 263 -10.25 10.96 10.29
N ARG A 264 -10.69 10.41 9.16
CA ARG A 264 -12.06 9.88 8.99
C ARG A 264 -12.35 8.79 10.00
N PHE A 265 -11.40 7.89 10.19
CA PHE A 265 -11.50 6.84 11.20
C PHE A 265 -11.67 7.40 12.63
N ILE A 266 -10.84 8.38 13.04
CA ILE A 266 -10.97 9.06 14.34
C ILE A 266 -12.34 9.73 14.49
N ARG A 267 -12.78 10.47 13.45
CA ARG A 267 -14.10 11.12 13.44
C ARG A 267 -15.23 10.11 13.61
N HIS A 268 -15.16 8.96 12.94
CA HIS A 268 -16.17 7.92 13.08
C HIS A 268 -16.18 7.32 14.49
N VAL A 269 -15.01 7.01 15.07
CA VAL A 269 -14.91 6.56 16.47
C VAL A 269 -15.57 7.58 17.40
N ARG A 270 -15.26 8.88 17.25
CA ARG A 270 -15.82 9.95 18.11
C ARG A 270 -17.26 10.32 17.83
N LYS A 271 -17.79 10.05 16.63
CA LYS A 271 -19.22 10.18 16.30
C LYS A 271 -20.04 9.17 17.10
N LEU A 272 -19.55 7.94 17.26
CA LEU A 272 -20.23 6.87 18.00
C LEU A 272 -19.89 6.88 19.50
N PHE A 273 -18.69 7.34 19.87
CA PHE A 273 -18.20 7.41 21.25
C PHE A 273 -17.66 8.83 21.58
N PRO A 274 -18.56 9.81 21.81
CA PRO A 274 -18.18 11.19 22.07
C PRO A 274 -17.42 11.35 23.39
N ALA A 275 -16.45 12.27 23.38
CA ALA A 275 -15.56 12.57 24.51
C ALA A 275 -16.27 13.03 25.79
N ALA A 276 -17.37 13.77 25.66
CA ALA A 276 -18.05 14.42 26.79
C ALA A 276 -19.04 13.52 27.55
N SER A 277 -19.28 12.28 27.07
CA SER A 277 -20.35 11.41 27.57
C SER A 277 -19.88 10.16 28.32
N GLN A 278 -18.57 9.89 28.41
CA GLN A 278 -18.06 8.62 28.94
C GLN A 278 -17.09 8.83 30.09
N ASP A 279 -17.39 8.21 31.22
CA ASP A 279 -16.41 8.00 32.30
C ASP A 279 -15.44 6.84 31.97
N GLN A 280 -15.79 6.05 30.95
CA GLN A 280 -15.13 4.85 30.46
C GLN A 280 -13.99 5.16 29.48
N PRO A 281 -12.86 4.43 29.54
CA PRO A 281 -11.73 4.65 28.65
C PRO A 281 -11.95 4.06 27.25
N LEU A 282 -11.48 4.78 26.22
CA LEU A 282 -11.33 4.21 24.88
C LEU A 282 -10.09 3.30 24.84
N LEU A 283 -10.28 2.01 24.58
CA LEU A 283 -9.15 1.09 24.47
C LEU A 283 -8.54 1.17 23.08
N VAL A 284 -7.23 1.44 22.99
CA VAL A 284 -6.50 1.57 21.72
C VAL A 284 -5.30 0.64 21.74
N HIS A 285 -5.20 -0.23 20.73
CA HIS A 285 -4.05 -1.13 20.59
C HIS A 285 -3.57 -1.24 19.13
N CYS A 286 -2.28 -1.53 18.99
CA CYS A 286 -1.67 -2.01 17.75
C CYS A 286 -0.98 -3.33 18.08
N SER A 287 0.26 -3.58 17.62
CA SER A 287 1.02 -4.75 18.05
C SER A 287 1.65 -4.55 19.44
N ALA A 288 2.51 -3.55 19.61
CA ALA A 288 3.17 -3.25 20.89
C ALA A 288 2.38 -2.28 21.79
N GLY A 289 1.38 -1.59 21.22
CA GLY A 289 0.59 -0.58 21.94
C GLY A 289 1.31 0.74 22.18
N VAL A 290 2.26 1.13 21.31
CA VAL A 290 3.05 2.37 21.48
C VAL A 290 3.18 3.22 20.20
N GLY A 291 3.47 2.61 19.04
CA GLY A 291 3.66 3.33 17.77
C GLY A 291 2.35 3.89 17.21
N ARG A 292 1.65 3.11 16.38
CA ARG A 292 0.34 3.48 15.81
C ARG A 292 -0.68 3.91 16.87
N THR A 293 -0.69 3.23 18.02
CA THR A 293 -1.51 3.60 19.20
C THR A 293 -1.21 5.03 19.67
N GLY A 294 0.06 5.39 19.82
CA GLY A 294 0.45 6.74 20.21
C GLY A 294 0.12 7.77 19.12
N THR A 295 0.29 7.42 17.84
CA THR A 295 -0.09 8.29 16.72
C THR A 295 -1.59 8.59 16.71
N PHE A 296 -2.44 7.57 16.87
CA PHE A 296 -3.89 7.74 16.94
C PHE A 296 -4.31 8.61 18.13
N ILE A 297 -3.81 8.31 19.34
CA ILE A 297 -4.15 9.06 20.55
C ILE A 297 -3.70 10.52 20.43
N THR A 298 -2.50 10.77 19.90
CA THR A 298 -2.00 12.13 19.69
C THR A 298 -2.88 12.90 18.72
N LEU A 299 -3.24 12.31 17.57
CA LEU A 299 -4.13 12.95 16.61
C LEU A 299 -5.50 13.27 17.22
N ASP A 300 -6.11 12.31 17.92
CA ASP A 300 -7.41 12.50 18.55
C ASP A 300 -7.37 13.59 19.64
N MET A 301 -6.30 13.68 20.44
CA MET A 301 -6.12 14.75 21.44
C MET A 301 -5.91 16.11 20.77
N MET A 302 -5.05 16.19 19.76
CA MET A 302 -4.75 17.44 19.05
C MET A 302 -5.92 17.95 18.24
N MET A 303 -6.73 17.08 17.64
CA MET A 303 -7.98 17.46 16.98
C MET A 303 -8.99 18.08 17.95
N GLN A 304 -8.98 17.68 19.22
CA GLN A 304 -9.84 18.25 20.25
C GLN A 304 -9.28 19.57 20.78
N GLN A 305 -7.98 19.66 21.05
CA GLN A 305 -7.31 20.90 21.43
C GLN A 305 -7.48 21.98 20.36
N MET A 306 -7.28 21.63 19.09
CA MET A 306 -7.51 22.51 17.94
C MET A 306 -8.92 23.13 17.96
N LYS A 307 -9.95 22.34 18.29
CA LYS A 307 -11.34 22.80 18.35
C LYS A 307 -11.64 23.65 19.59
N ALA A 308 -11.02 23.35 20.72
CA ALA A 308 -11.32 23.98 22.00
C ALA A 308 -10.49 25.25 22.27
N GLU A 309 -9.23 25.28 21.85
CA GLU A 309 -8.25 26.31 22.21
C GLU A 309 -7.69 27.06 20.99
N ALA A 310 -7.95 26.59 19.77
CA ALA A 310 -7.35 27.12 18.54
C ALA A 310 -5.80 27.13 18.57
N THR A 311 -5.21 26.20 19.30
CA THR A 311 -3.76 25.94 19.40
C THR A 311 -3.46 24.45 19.22
N LEU A 312 -2.22 24.15 18.86
CA LEU A 312 -1.71 22.79 18.66
C LEU A 312 -0.35 22.62 19.33
N SER A 313 -0.19 21.53 20.08
CA SER A 313 0.92 21.30 21.01
C SER A 313 1.45 19.87 20.89
N VAL A 314 1.82 19.45 19.67
CA VAL A 314 2.13 18.04 19.36
C VAL A 314 3.30 17.50 20.18
N CYS A 315 4.41 18.23 20.27
CA CYS A 315 5.59 17.84 21.03
C CYS A 315 5.26 17.61 22.51
N GLN A 316 4.56 18.56 23.14
CA GLN A 316 4.16 18.45 24.54
C GLN A 316 3.19 17.31 24.77
N CYS A 317 2.25 17.08 23.86
CA CYS A 317 1.34 15.94 23.91
C CYS A 317 2.11 14.62 23.92
N VAL A 318 3.07 14.43 23.00
CA VAL A 318 3.87 13.19 22.94
C VAL A 318 4.76 13.03 24.17
N ARG A 319 5.37 14.10 24.69
CA ARG A 319 6.11 14.06 25.97
C ARG A 319 5.22 13.55 27.11
N ASN A 320 4.00 14.08 27.24
CA ASN A 320 3.04 13.67 28.26
C ASN A 320 2.55 12.22 28.09
N LEU A 321 2.45 11.73 26.85
CA LEU A 321 2.14 10.32 26.60
C LEU A 321 3.30 9.42 27.05
N ARG A 322 4.55 9.84 26.80
CA ARG A 322 5.74 9.08 27.16
C ARG A 322 6.01 9.00 28.67
N THR A 323 5.45 9.89 29.49
CA THR A 323 5.50 9.75 30.96
C THR A 323 4.49 8.72 31.49
N GLN A 324 3.51 8.32 30.68
CA GLN A 324 2.47 7.36 31.08
C GLN A 324 2.69 5.98 30.46
N ARG A 325 3.26 5.90 29.26
CA ARG A 325 3.66 4.64 28.62
C ARG A 325 4.89 4.87 27.76
N MET A 326 5.88 3.99 27.86
CA MET A 326 7.14 4.17 27.14
C MET A 326 6.95 4.22 25.61
N LYS A 327 7.81 4.98 24.93
CA LYS A 327 7.94 4.99 23.45
C LYS A 327 6.66 5.30 22.66
N MET A 328 5.66 5.94 23.29
CA MET A 328 4.47 6.43 22.58
C MET A 328 4.89 7.33 21.41
N VAL A 329 4.33 7.07 20.23
CA VAL A 329 4.82 7.54 18.92
C VAL A 329 6.27 7.06 18.72
N GLN A 330 6.45 5.92 18.06
CA GLN A 330 7.67 5.12 18.14
C GLN A 330 8.73 5.51 17.09
N THR A 331 8.34 6.15 15.99
CA THR A 331 9.25 6.51 14.90
C THR A 331 9.13 7.99 14.51
N PRO A 332 10.19 8.60 13.94
CA PRO A 332 10.14 9.97 13.41
C PRO A 332 9.05 10.15 12.36
N ILE A 333 8.91 9.20 11.43
CA ILE A 333 7.88 9.24 10.38
C ILE A 333 6.46 9.28 10.96
N GLN A 334 6.20 8.59 12.08
CA GLN A 334 4.91 8.67 12.78
C GLN A 334 4.67 10.05 13.39
N TYR A 335 5.72 10.71 13.85
CA TYR A 335 5.67 12.06 14.42
C TYR A 335 5.43 13.12 13.33
N GLU A 336 6.10 12.99 12.19
CA GLU A 336 5.89 13.83 11.00
C GLU A 336 4.48 13.67 10.44
N PHE A 337 3.98 12.43 10.37
CA PHE A 337 2.62 12.15 9.93
C PHE A 337 1.56 12.86 10.78
N ILE A 338 1.76 12.98 12.10
CA ILE A 338 0.84 13.72 12.98
C ILE A 338 0.79 15.19 12.55
N HIS A 339 1.94 15.79 12.28
CA HIS A 339 2.05 17.18 11.84
C HIS A 339 1.40 17.40 10.47
N GLN A 340 1.68 16.52 9.50
CA GLN A 340 1.07 16.56 8.18
C GLN A 340 -0.45 16.44 8.28
N ALA A 341 -0.96 15.54 9.12
CA ALA A 341 -2.39 15.34 9.34
C ALA A 341 -3.10 16.55 9.95
N LEU A 342 -2.50 17.16 10.96
CA LEU A 342 -3.06 18.35 11.57
C LEU A 342 -2.97 19.56 10.61
N SER A 343 -1.86 19.72 9.88
CA SER A 343 -1.72 20.77 8.86
C SER A 343 -2.77 20.65 7.77
N GLU A 344 -2.98 19.44 7.25
CA GLU A 344 -4.02 19.11 6.27
C GLU A 344 -5.42 19.49 6.79
N LEU A 345 -5.74 19.16 8.04
CA LEU A 345 -7.01 19.55 8.69
C LEU A 345 -7.19 21.06 8.78
N VAL A 346 -6.13 21.79 9.10
CA VAL A 346 -6.16 23.25 9.19
C VAL A 346 -6.37 23.88 7.82
N VAL A 347 -5.64 23.41 6.80
CA VAL A 347 -5.68 23.95 5.44
C VAL A 347 -7.03 23.67 4.78
N CYS A 348 -7.54 22.44 4.88
CA CYS A 348 -8.76 22.03 4.20
C CYS A 348 -10.03 22.36 4.99
N GLY A 349 -9.96 22.45 6.32
CA GLY A 349 -11.12 22.64 7.17
C GLY A 349 -12.08 21.45 7.18
N GLU A 350 -13.30 21.68 7.71
CA GLU A 350 -14.38 20.70 7.70
C GLU A 350 -15.14 20.78 6.38
N THR A 351 -14.99 19.75 5.55
CA THR A 351 -15.51 19.66 4.17
C THR A 351 -16.60 18.58 4.02
N GLU A 352 -16.88 17.86 5.10
CA GLU A 352 -17.94 16.85 5.17
C GLU A 352 -19.32 17.53 5.25
N VAL A 353 -20.28 17.00 4.50
CA VAL A 353 -21.65 17.50 4.41
C VAL A 353 -22.62 16.36 4.74
N THR A 354 -23.57 16.60 5.64
CA THR A 354 -24.60 15.62 5.99
C THR A 354 -25.68 15.53 4.90
N ALA A 355 -26.34 14.38 4.79
CA ALA A 355 -27.47 14.22 3.87
C ALA A 355 -28.55 15.29 4.04
N SER A 356 -28.85 15.65 5.29
CA SER A 356 -29.82 16.71 5.62
C SER A 356 -29.41 18.10 5.13
N SER A 357 -28.11 18.36 5.00
CA SER A 357 -27.60 19.64 4.50
C SER A 357 -27.58 19.68 2.96
N LEU A 358 -27.55 18.51 2.30
CA LEU A 358 -27.63 18.42 0.84
C LEU A 358 -29.02 18.83 0.32
N SER A 359 -30.11 18.37 0.95
CA SER A 359 -31.49 18.65 0.52
C SER A 359 -31.91 20.12 0.65
N PHE A 360 -31.28 20.88 1.56
CA PHE A 360 -31.55 22.33 1.70
C PHE A 360 -30.91 23.19 0.61
N THR A 361 -29.92 22.66 -0.11
CA THR A 361 -29.13 23.44 -1.08
C THR A 361 -29.88 23.66 -2.40
N THR A 362 -30.82 22.76 -2.74
CA THR A 362 -31.60 22.80 -3.98
C THR A 362 -32.75 23.81 -3.97
N THR A 363 -33.23 24.24 -2.79
CA THR A 363 -34.37 25.16 -2.70
C THR A 363 -34.02 26.62 -3.02
N VAL A 364 -32.72 26.97 -3.02
CA VAL A 364 -32.25 28.36 -3.20
C VAL A 364 -31.93 28.72 -4.65
N SER A 365 -31.86 27.75 -5.57
CA SER A 365 -31.62 27.99 -7.01
C SER A 365 -32.88 28.41 -7.79
N ALA A 366 -34.06 28.47 -7.15
CA ALA A 366 -35.30 28.96 -7.74
C ALA A 366 -35.61 30.42 -7.33
N ILE A 367 -34.86 31.39 -7.86
CA ILE A 367 -35.32 32.79 -7.93
C ILE A 367 -35.32 33.22 -9.41
N PRO A 368 -36.48 33.63 -9.97
CA PRO A 368 -36.58 33.97 -11.38
C PRO A 368 -35.85 35.29 -11.68
N THR A 369 -35.04 35.26 -12.73
CA THR A 369 -34.40 36.42 -13.34
C THR A 369 -35.45 37.37 -13.93
N THR A 370 -35.65 38.54 -13.32
CA THR A 370 -36.24 39.69 -14.02
C THR A 370 -35.49 41.00 -13.72
N HIS A 371 -34.96 41.56 -14.80
CA HIS A 371 -34.70 42.97 -15.15
C HIS A 371 -34.13 44.00 -14.15
N THR A 372 -32.96 44.52 -14.55
CA THR A 372 -32.54 45.94 -14.59
C THR A 372 -33.39 46.97 -13.85
N THR A 373 -32.78 47.76 -12.94
CA THR A 373 -32.67 49.24 -13.00
C THR A 373 -31.78 49.76 -11.85
N THR A 374 -30.92 50.73 -12.17
CA THR A 374 -30.07 51.56 -11.30
C THR A 374 -30.83 52.37 -10.24
N ALA A 375 -30.35 52.42 -8.99
CA ALA A 375 -30.46 53.61 -8.13
C ALA A 375 -29.55 53.53 -6.88
N SER A 376 -28.82 54.61 -6.65
CA SER A 376 -28.01 54.97 -5.48
C SER A 376 -28.86 55.26 -4.24
N VAL A 377 -28.40 54.86 -3.04
CA VAL A 377 -28.63 55.65 -1.80
C VAL A 377 -27.44 55.50 -0.85
N THR A 378 -26.86 56.66 -0.54
CA THR A 378 -25.86 56.98 0.48
C THR A 378 -26.44 57.00 1.91
N GLY A 379 -25.67 56.57 2.93
CA GLY A 379 -26.00 56.85 4.33
C GLY A 379 -24.91 56.43 5.33
N LYS A 380 -24.25 57.41 5.94
CA LYS A 380 -23.19 57.33 6.97
C LYS A 380 -23.74 57.09 8.39
N MET A 381 -22.83 56.71 9.30
CA MET A 381 -22.68 57.02 10.75
C MET A 381 -22.74 55.80 11.69
N THR A 382 -21.62 55.28 12.21
CA THR A 382 -20.70 55.72 13.31
C THR A 382 -21.04 55.16 14.71
N ASN A 383 -20.04 54.49 15.29
CA ASN A 383 -19.62 54.39 16.70
C ASN A 383 -20.55 53.73 17.75
N MET A 384 -20.10 52.60 18.34
CA MET A 384 -19.50 52.52 19.70
C MET A 384 -19.37 51.05 20.16
N PHE A 385 -18.14 50.60 20.45
CA PHE A 385 -17.81 49.44 21.32
C PHE A 385 -18.04 49.83 22.80
N PRO A 386 -18.02 48.92 23.83
CA PRO A 386 -17.54 47.53 23.83
C PRO A 386 -18.39 46.49 24.61
N GLY A 387 -18.10 45.21 24.38
CA GLY A 387 -18.19 44.16 25.41
C GLY A 387 -19.49 43.37 25.52
N LYS A 388 -19.59 42.29 24.73
CA LYS A 388 -20.09 40.96 25.15
C LYS A 388 -20.06 40.03 23.93
N VAL A 389 -19.20 39.02 23.99
CA VAL A 389 -19.26 37.88 23.07
C VAL A 389 -20.53 37.11 23.43
N GLN A 390 -21.57 37.32 22.64
CA GLN A 390 -22.75 36.46 22.58
C GLN A 390 -22.55 35.53 21.39
N TYR A 391 -22.62 34.23 21.65
CA TYR A 391 -22.77 33.19 20.63
C TYR A 391 -23.95 33.54 19.72
N SER A 392 -23.66 33.96 18.49
CA SER A 392 -24.66 34.00 17.44
C SER A 392 -24.61 32.68 16.68
N VAL A 393 -25.69 31.92 16.82
CA VAL A 393 -26.13 30.85 15.92
C VAL A 393 -25.91 31.31 14.47
N VAL A 394 -25.02 30.65 13.74
CA VAL A 394 -24.87 30.87 12.29
C VAL A 394 -25.40 29.64 11.58
N ASN A 395 -26.71 29.63 11.37
CA ASN A 395 -27.25 29.23 10.07
C ASN A 395 -26.82 30.34 9.10
N ASP A 396 -26.11 30.02 8.02
CA ASP A 396 -26.31 30.63 6.69
C ASP A 396 -25.28 30.14 5.64
N ASN A 397 -25.81 29.40 4.66
CA ASN A 397 -25.41 29.28 3.24
C ASN A 397 -23.91 29.11 2.86
N HIS A 398 -23.49 27.85 2.69
CA HIS A 398 -22.16 27.47 2.18
C HIS A 398 -21.91 27.78 0.69
N VAL A 399 -22.93 27.72 -0.18
CA VAL A 399 -22.74 27.94 -1.64
C VAL A 399 -22.62 29.42 -2.00
N SER A 400 -23.33 30.30 -1.29
CA SER A 400 -23.28 31.76 -1.50
C SER A 400 -21.94 32.36 -1.05
N ASN A 401 -21.40 31.87 0.06
CA ASN A 401 -20.12 32.32 0.60
C ASN A 401 -18.93 31.99 -0.32
N TYR A 402 -19.02 30.93 -1.12
CA TYR A 402 -17.97 30.61 -2.11
C TYR A 402 -17.99 31.51 -3.34
N ARG A 403 -19.17 31.93 -3.81
CA ARG A 403 -19.28 32.94 -4.88
C ARG A 403 -18.84 34.34 -4.43
N MET A 404 -18.98 34.67 -3.14
CA MET A 404 -18.53 35.96 -2.58
C MET A 404 -17.04 35.99 -2.24
N LYS A 405 -16.45 34.94 -1.65
CA LYS A 405 -15.01 34.90 -1.30
C LYS A 405 -14.07 34.99 -2.51
N MET A 406 -14.52 34.57 -3.70
CA MET A 406 -13.80 34.75 -4.98
C MET A 406 -13.88 36.19 -5.53
N ARG A 407 -14.85 37.00 -5.09
CA ARG A 407 -14.96 38.42 -5.48
C ARG A 407 -14.24 39.35 -4.49
N GLU A 408 -14.03 38.91 -3.25
CA GLU A 408 -13.35 39.70 -2.21
C GLU A 408 -11.86 39.37 -2.04
N SER A 409 -11.33 38.38 -2.76
CA SER A 409 -9.89 38.14 -2.89
C SER A 409 -9.24 39.14 -3.84
N ASN A 410 -9.25 40.43 -3.46
CA ASN A 410 -8.28 41.42 -3.95
C ASN A 410 -6.90 41.10 -3.36
N VAL A 411 -6.36 39.93 -3.72
CA VAL A 411 -4.95 39.60 -3.50
C VAL A 411 -4.15 40.47 -4.47
N PRO A 412 -3.22 41.31 -4.00
CA PRO A 412 -2.42 42.14 -4.89
C PRO A 412 -1.70 41.29 -5.94
N ARG A 413 -1.73 41.73 -7.19
CA ARG A 413 -1.11 41.07 -8.36
C ARG A 413 0.36 40.64 -8.13
N SER A 414 1.06 41.24 -7.17
CA SER A 414 2.43 40.89 -6.77
C SER A 414 2.57 39.57 -5.98
N LYS A 415 1.49 38.89 -5.58
CA LYS A 415 1.54 37.55 -4.96
C LYS A 415 1.16 36.39 -5.90
N LEU A 416 0.71 36.69 -7.13
CA LEU A 416 0.48 35.69 -8.19
C LEU A 416 1.69 35.53 -9.11
N GLU A 417 2.68 36.42 -9.03
CA GLU A 417 3.92 36.37 -9.83
C GLU A 417 4.85 35.21 -9.42
N SER A 418 4.76 34.71 -8.18
CA SER A 418 5.57 33.57 -7.73
C SER A 418 5.18 32.22 -8.36
N ILE A 419 3.94 32.09 -8.84
CA ILE A 419 3.43 30.88 -9.50
C ILE A 419 3.50 31.02 -11.04
N SER A 420 3.48 32.25 -11.56
CA SER A 420 3.64 32.53 -13.00
C SER A 420 5.06 32.30 -13.51
N TYR A 421 6.08 32.48 -12.66
CA TYR A 421 7.49 32.34 -13.05
C TYR A 421 7.87 30.92 -13.51
N MET A 422 7.18 29.87 -13.00
CA MET A 422 7.42 28.49 -13.44
C MET A 422 6.76 28.14 -14.78
N ARG A 423 5.72 28.86 -15.23
CA ARG A 423 5.00 28.57 -16.48
C ARG A 423 5.54 29.30 -17.71
N SER A 424 6.05 30.53 -17.56
CA SER A 424 6.51 31.34 -18.71
C SER A 424 7.86 30.87 -19.30
N SER A 425 8.70 30.20 -18.51
CA SER A 425 9.97 29.61 -18.97
C SER A 425 9.78 28.45 -19.96
N LEU A 426 8.62 27.78 -19.93
CA LEU A 426 8.33 26.59 -20.74
C LEU A 426 7.82 26.93 -22.17
N LEU A 427 7.06 28.03 -22.32
CA LEU A 427 6.46 28.43 -23.59
C LEU A 427 7.46 29.11 -24.54
N GLU A 428 8.41 29.88 -24.02
CA GLU A 428 9.43 30.56 -24.83
C GLU A 428 10.48 29.59 -25.42
N ARG A 429 10.57 28.36 -24.88
CA ARG A 429 11.48 27.30 -25.37
C ARG A 429 10.86 26.40 -26.44
N LEU A 430 9.55 26.46 -26.65
CA LEU A 430 8.83 25.63 -27.63
C LEU A 430 8.75 26.26 -29.02
N GLU A 431 8.93 27.57 -29.16
CA GLU A 431 8.77 28.29 -30.45
C GLU A 431 10.05 28.32 -31.34
N LEU A 432 11.16 27.69 -30.95
CA LEU A 432 12.43 27.74 -31.70
C LEU A 432 12.79 26.49 -32.51
N LYS A 433 11.89 25.50 -32.68
CA LYS A 433 12.20 24.21 -33.35
C LYS A 433 11.57 23.97 -34.72
N GLU A 434 11.13 25.01 -35.44
CA GLU A 434 10.71 24.90 -36.85
C GLU A 434 11.72 25.48 -37.86
N VAL A 435 13.00 25.10 -37.83
CA VAL A 435 13.85 25.20 -39.03
C VAL A 435 14.97 24.14 -38.99
N GLY A 436 15.00 23.23 -39.97
CA GLY A 436 16.26 22.63 -40.45
C GLY A 436 16.40 21.10 -40.39
N ARG A 437 15.76 20.39 -41.33
CA ARG A 437 16.15 19.04 -41.78
C ARG A 437 17.45 19.10 -42.60
N ARG A 438 18.42 18.17 -42.38
CA ARG A 438 19.19 17.46 -43.43
C ARG A 438 20.22 16.42 -42.91
N GLU A 439 19.98 15.17 -43.31
CA GLU A 439 20.80 14.05 -43.81
C GLU A 439 22.31 13.87 -43.50
N ASP A 440 22.59 12.66 -43.00
CA ASP A 440 23.60 11.62 -43.36
C ASP A 440 25.13 11.89 -43.33
N ASN A 441 25.88 11.13 -42.50
CA ASN A 441 26.58 9.90 -42.93
C ASN A 441 27.57 9.33 -41.90
N ILE A 442 27.69 8.00 -41.94
CA ILE A 442 28.52 7.08 -41.16
C ILE A 442 30.03 7.27 -41.46
N THR A 443 30.90 7.16 -40.46
CA THR A 443 32.12 6.31 -40.51
C THR A 443 32.79 6.14 -39.14
N SER A 444 33.10 4.87 -38.86
CA SER A 444 33.82 4.35 -37.70
C SER A 444 35.33 4.54 -37.82
N ASN A 445 36.00 5.05 -36.78
CA ASN A 445 37.08 4.39 -36.03
C ASN A 445 38.05 5.37 -35.32
N VAL A 446 38.30 5.04 -34.05
CA VAL A 446 39.52 5.30 -33.27
C VAL A 446 39.87 6.77 -33.02
N LEU A 447 39.52 7.23 -31.80
CA LEU A 447 40.39 8.02 -30.92
C LEU A 447 39.79 7.96 -29.50
N SER A 448 40.19 6.92 -28.78
CA SER A 448 40.16 6.87 -27.32
C SER A 448 41.14 7.91 -26.77
N THR A 449 40.69 8.76 -25.85
CA THR A 449 41.41 9.55 -24.80
C THR A 449 41.06 11.03 -24.66
N GLU A 450 40.12 11.60 -25.42
CA GLU A 450 39.67 13.01 -25.22
C GLU A 450 38.14 13.20 -25.21
N LYS A 451 37.37 12.19 -24.80
CA LYS A 451 35.89 12.30 -24.71
C LYS A 451 35.30 12.19 -23.29
N ASP A 452 36.13 11.96 -22.28
CA ASP A 452 35.67 11.76 -20.88
C ASP A 452 35.59 13.06 -20.06
N SER A 453 35.90 14.24 -20.64
CA SER A 453 35.99 15.50 -19.90
C SER A 453 34.92 16.55 -20.24
N LEU A 454 33.89 16.21 -21.02
CA LEU A 454 32.86 17.17 -21.47
C LEU A 454 31.39 16.70 -21.37
N LEU A 455 31.07 15.71 -20.52
CA LEU A 455 29.68 15.19 -20.39
C LEU A 455 29.04 15.31 -18.99
N ALA A 456 29.61 16.08 -18.07
CA ALA A 456 28.99 16.26 -16.76
C ALA A 456 28.02 17.46 -16.75
N GLU A 457 26.84 17.30 -17.35
CA GLU A 457 25.68 17.85 -16.66
C GLU A 457 25.45 16.93 -15.45
N ASP A 458 25.77 17.41 -14.25
CA ASP A 458 25.49 16.71 -12.99
C ASP A 458 23.98 16.55 -12.85
N ILE A 459 23.41 15.50 -13.43
CA ILE A 459 22.03 15.07 -13.14
C ILE A 459 22.08 14.48 -11.72
N PRO A 460 21.42 15.10 -10.73
CA PRO A 460 21.42 14.57 -9.38
C PRO A 460 20.72 13.21 -9.37
N VAL A 461 21.38 12.17 -8.87
CA VAL A 461 20.72 10.89 -8.62
C VAL A 461 19.61 11.11 -7.61
N ARG A 462 18.36 10.88 -8.01
CA ARG A 462 17.23 11.02 -7.10
C ARG A 462 16.95 9.69 -6.40
N SER A 463 17.06 9.70 -5.08
CA SER A 463 16.44 8.70 -4.21
C SER A 463 15.11 9.23 -3.71
N ASP A 464 14.19 8.30 -3.46
CA ASP A 464 12.92 8.53 -2.76
C ASP A 464 11.97 9.48 -3.50
N ILE A 465 11.80 9.24 -4.80
CA ILE A 465 10.87 9.96 -5.65
C ILE A 465 9.42 9.63 -5.23
N PRO A 466 8.57 10.60 -4.88
CA PRO A 466 7.18 10.33 -4.54
C PRO A 466 6.47 9.54 -5.65
N VAL A 467 5.72 8.49 -5.29
CA VAL A 467 5.02 7.62 -6.25
C VAL A 467 4.13 8.45 -7.17
N SER A 468 3.47 9.49 -6.65
CA SER A 468 2.62 10.41 -7.43
C SER A 468 3.37 11.27 -8.45
N GLU A 469 4.66 11.53 -8.23
CA GLU A 469 5.51 12.34 -9.10
C GLU A 469 6.38 11.45 -10.01
N PHE A 470 6.35 10.14 -9.79
CA PHE A 470 7.17 9.18 -10.52
C PHE A 470 6.93 9.21 -12.04
N PRO A 471 5.69 9.34 -12.55
CA PRO A 471 5.48 9.48 -14.00
C PRO A 471 6.13 10.72 -14.59
N ASP A 472 6.03 11.86 -13.91
CA ASP A 472 6.64 13.12 -14.35
C ASP A 472 8.17 13.04 -14.31
N TYR A 473 8.74 12.37 -13.30
CA TYR A 473 10.16 12.06 -13.25
C TYR A 473 10.60 11.22 -14.46
N VAL A 474 9.86 10.17 -14.80
CA VAL A 474 10.19 9.31 -15.96
C VAL A 474 10.10 10.10 -17.26
N ILE A 475 9.08 10.95 -17.43
CA ILE A 475 8.95 11.83 -18.61
C ILE A 475 10.17 12.76 -18.73
N ASP A 476 10.59 13.41 -17.64
CA ASP A 476 11.77 14.29 -17.65
C ASP A 476 13.07 13.53 -17.98
N MET A 477 13.20 12.30 -17.49
CA MET A 477 14.36 11.44 -17.70
C MET A 477 14.42 10.80 -19.10
N THR A 478 13.28 10.71 -19.80
CA THR A 478 13.19 10.22 -21.18
C THR A 478 13.48 11.31 -22.22
N VAL A 479 13.48 12.61 -21.87
CA VAL A 479 13.81 13.69 -22.82
C VAL A 479 15.27 13.58 -23.28
N GLU A 480 15.47 13.38 -24.58
CA GLU A 480 16.79 13.31 -25.21
C GLU A 480 17.55 14.65 -25.09
N ASN A 481 18.77 14.60 -24.54
CA ASN A 481 19.69 15.72 -24.54
C ASN A 481 20.27 15.96 -25.95
N GLN A 482 21.02 17.06 -26.15
CA GLN A 482 21.67 17.41 -27.43
C GLN A 482 22.62 16.33 -28.01
N HIS A 483 22.87 15.25 -27.27
CA HIS A 483 23.77 14.15 -27.59
C HIS A 483 23.07 12.79 -27.79
N ASP A 484 21.74 12.76 -27.95
CA ASP A 484 20.99 11.54 -28.33
C ASP A 484 21.17 10.38 -27.33
N THR A 485 21.33 10.74 -26.05
CA THR A 485 21.54 9.80 -24.93
C THR A 485 20.46 10.04 -23.88
N SER A 486 19.75 8.99 -23.44
CA SER A 486 18.71 9.12 -22.40
C SER A 486 19.35 9.54 -21.06
N LYS A 487 18.69 10.41 -20.29
CA LYS A 487 19.20 10.83 -18.97
C LYS A 487 19.33 9.64 -18.01
N PHE A 488 18.54 8.59 -18.21
CA PHE A 488 18.69 7.30 -17.53
C PHE A 488 20.05 6.64 -17.78
N ALA A 489 20.62 6.76 -18.98
CA ALA A 489 21.95 6.23 -19.27
C ALA A 489 23.05 6.99 -18.54
N ILE A 490 22.87 8.30 -18.33
CA ILE A 490 23.79 9.14 -17.54
C ILE A 490 23.68 8.78 -16.05
N GLU A 491 22.46 8.75 -15.49
CA GLU A 491 22.22 8.34 -14.10
C GLU A 491 22.78 6.95 -13.82
N TYR A 492 22.56 5.99 -14.73
CA TYR A 492 23.08 4.63 -14.63
C TYR A 492 24.61 4.55 -14.50
N GLN A 493 25.34 5.44 -15.17
CA GLN A 493 26.80 5.47 -15.11
C GLN A 493 27.32 5.95 -13.75
N GLN A 494 26.59 6.83 -13.06
CA GLN A 494 27.00 7.44 -11.80
C GLN A 494 27.06 6.45 -10.62
N PHE A 495 26.50 5.24 -10.75
CA PHE A 495 26.54 4.21 -9.70
C PHE A 495 27.09 2.86 -10.19
N ASN A 496 27.97 2.88 -11.19
CA ASN A 496 28.72 1.69 -11.61
C ASN A 496 29.85 1.28 -10.65
N ASP A 497 30.34 2.19 -9.80
CA ASP A 497 31.52 1.98 -8.94
C ASP A 497 31.22 1.45 -7.52
N VAL A 498 30.10 0.74 -7.34
CA VAL A 498 29.75 0.17 -6.02
C VAL A 498 30.75 -0.94 -5.64
N PRO A 499 31.41 -0.88 -4.46
CA PRO A 499 32.33 -1.92 -4.00
C PRO A 499 31.62 -3.27 -3.87
N THR A 500 32.16 -4.31 -4.51
CA THR A 500 31.62 -5.69 -4.45
C THR A 500 32.41 -6.55 -3.47
N LEU A 501 31.74 -7.44 -2.72
CA LEU A 501 32.38 -8.43 -1.84
C LEU A 501 33.36 -9.35 -2.60
N THR A 502 34.39 -9.87 -1.92
CA THR A 502 35.42 -10.72 -2.52
C THR A 502 34.90 -12.13 -2.85
N PHE A 503 35.28 -12.65 -4.02
CA PHE A 503 34.77 -13.90 -4.61
C PHE A 503 35.70 -15.11 -4.40
N GLU A 504 36.39 -15.16 -3.26
CA GLU A 504 37.53 -16.05 -3.02
C GLU A 504 37.22 -17.55 -3.23
N VAL A 505 36.02 -18.00 -2.85
CA VAL A 505 35.61 -19.41 -2.97
C VAL A 505 35.40 -19.86 -4.42
N ALA A 506 34.89 -18.98 -5.28
CA ALA A 506 34.60 -19.35 -6.67
C ALA A 506 35.82 -19.23 -7.60
N CYS A 507 36.87 -18.54 -7.14
CA CYS A 507 38.18 -18.47 -7.79
C CYS A 507 39.12 -19.60 -7.37
N LEU A 508 38.69 -20.52 -6.48
CA LEU A 508 39.47 -21.71 -6.15
C LEU A 508 39.68 -22.56 -7.41
N TYR A 509 40.88 -23.14 -7.56
CA TYR A 509 41.28 -23.92 -8.74
C TYR A 509 40.25 -24.98 -9.12
N ASP A 510 39.68 -25.66 -8.14
CA ASP A 510 38.68 -26.73 -8.32
C ASP A 510 37.30 -26.23 -8.78
N ASN A 511 37.01 -24.94 -8.60
CA ASN A 511 35.70 -24.33 -8.92
C ASN A 511 35.71 -23.52 -10.23
N ILE A 512 36.88 -23.24 -10.82
CA ILE A 512 37.01 -22.42 -12.03
C ILE A 512 36.29 -23.04 -13.22
N ASP A 513 36.42 -24.36 -13.39
CA ASP A 513 35.84 -25.08 -14.53
C ASP A 513 34.32 -25.29 -14.40
N LEU A 514 33.75 -25.04 -13.21
CA LEU A 514 32.30 -25.01 -12.97
C LEU A 514 31.67 -23.68 -13.39
N ASN A 515 32.49 -22.68 -13.75
CA ASN A 515 32.05 -21.33 -14.08
C ASN A 515 32.16 -21.06 -15.58
N ARG A 516 31.02 -20.83 -16.23
CA ARG A 516 30.95 -20.45 -17.65
C ARG A 516 31.69 -19.15 -17.99
N PHE A 517 31.68 -18.18 -17.08
CA PHE A 517 32.46 -16.95 -17.19
C PHE A 517 33.32 -16.81 -15.93
N ARG A 518 34.62 -16.57 -16.09
CA ARG A 518 35.57 -16.47 -14.97
C ARG A 518 35.20 -15.44 -13.89
N ASN A 519 34.32 -14.47 -14.23
CA ASN A 519 33.90 -13.38 -13.36
C ASN A 519 32.37 -13.28 -13.19
N ILE A 520 31.55 -14.23 -13.70
CA ILE A 520 30.07 -14.15 -13.65
C ILE A 520 29.44 -15.56 -13.58
N TYR A 521 28.67 -15.83 -12.52
CA TYR A 521 28.12 -17.18 -12.22
C TYR A 521 26.86 -17.51 -13.04
N PRO A 522 26.83 -18.60 -13.82
CA PRO A 522 25.80 -18.83 -14.83
C PRO A 522 24.55 -19.62 -14.33
N SER A 523 23.55 -19.64 -15.21
CA SER A 523 22.44 -20.61 -15.26
C SER A 523 22.94 -22.06 -15.24
N PRO A 524 22.10 -23.05 -14.87
CA PRO A 524 22.49 -24.46 -14.94
C PRO A 524 22.98 -24.83 -16.33
N LEU A 525 24.14 -25.49 -16.40
CA LEU A 525 24.73 -26.17 -17.55
C LEU A 525 24.64 -27.68 -17.36
N ASP A 526 24.84 -28.46 -18.43
CA ASP A 526 24.74 -29.93 -18.42
C ASP A 526 25.56 -30.56 -17.28
N GLU A 527 26.77 -30.04 -17.01
CA GLU A 527 27.67 -30.54 -15.96
C GLU A 527 27.23 -30.17 -14.54
N THR A 528 26.28 -29.24 -14.40
CA THR A 528 25.86 -28.65 -13.12
C THR A 528 24.39 -28.89 -12.78
N ILE A 529 23.65 -29.65 -13.61
CA ILE A 529 22.24 -29.98 -13.37
C ILE A 529 22.06 -30.68 -12.00
N ASP A 530 22.97 -31.59 -11.63
CA ASP A 530 22.96 -32.24 -10.30
C ASP A 530 23.12 -31.21 -9.17
N HIS A 531 24.15 -30.37 -9.23
CA HIS A 531 24.39 -29.31 -8.23
C HIS A 531 23.19 -28.36 -8.09
N PHE A 532 22.57 -27.98 -9.22
CA PHE A 532 21.39 -27.14 -9.22
C PHE A 532 20.21 -27.78 -8.48
N TRP A 533 19.88 -29.03 -8.80
CA TRP A 533 18.77 -29.73 -8.15
C TRP A 533 19.05 -30.06 -6.68
N ARG A 534 20.30 -30.33 -6.32
CA ARG A 534 20.72 -30.47 -4.93
C ARG A 534 20.52 -29.18 -4.14
N MET A 535 20.89 -28.03 -4.69
CA MET A 535 20.60 -26.74 -4.07
C MET A 535 19.09 -26.49 -3.93
N VAL A 536 18.31 -26.75 -4.98
CA VAL A 536 16.83 -26.63 -4.94
C VAL A 536 16.23 -27.49 -3.82
N TRP A 537 16.75 -28.71 -3.64
CA TRP A 537 16.30 -29.63 -2.60
C TRP A 537 16.77 -29.23 -1.18
N GLU A 538 18.05 -28.92 -1.01
CA GLU A 538 18.66 -28.61 0.29
C GLU A 538 18.13 -27.30 0.89
N TYR A 539 17.80 -26.30 0.05
CA TYR A 539 17.21 -25.03 0.47
C TYR A 539 15.67 -24.99 0.39
N GLU A 540 15.04 -26.15 0.13
CA GLU A 540 13.59 -26.30 0.05
C GLU A 540 12.94 -25.25 -0.89
N ILE A 541 13.52 -25.05 -2.07
CA ILE A 541 13.03 -24.09 -3.05
C ILE A 541 11.76 -24.63 -3.71
N GLU A 542 10.63 -23.97 -3.46
CA GLU A 542 9.33 -24.35 -4.03
C GLU A 542 9.05 -23.69 -5.39
N ALA A 543 9.77 -22.61 -5.73
CA ALA A 543 9.53 -21.85 -6.95
C ALA A 543 10.82 -21.41 -7.64
N ILE A 544 10.87 -21.61 -8.96
CA ILE A 544 11.99 -21.24 -9.83
C ILE A 544 11.48 -20.31 -10.93
N VAL A 545 12.08 -19.12 -11.06
CA VAL A 545 11.86 -18.18 -12.15
C VAL A 545 13.06 -18.22 -13.10
N MET A 546 12.82 -18.66 -14.33
CA MET A 546 13.81 -18.75 -15.40
C MET A 546 13.50 -17.71 -16.48
N LEU A 547 14.43 -16.78 -16.71
CA LEU A 547 14.24 -15.61 -17.60
C LEU A 547 15.03 -15.72 -18.91
N THR A 548 15.37 -16.94 -19.34
CA THR A 548 16.19 -17.18 -20.55
C THR A 548 15.71 -18.41 -21.29
N LYS A 549 15.81 -18.41 -22.62
CA LYS A 549 15.66 -19.67 -23.38
C LYS A 549 16.88 -20.56 -23.10
N CYS A 550 16.76 -21.87 -23.35
CA CYS A 550 17.91 -22.78 -23.25
C CYS A 550 18.98 -22.46 -24.30
N VAL A 551 18.57 -22.03 -25.50
CA VAL A 551 19.48 -21.63 -26.59
C VAL A 551 19.00 -20.32 -27.19
N GLU A 552 19.91 -19.37 -27.38
CA GLU A 552 19.64 -18.06 -28.00
C GLU A 552 20.78 -17.73 -28.98
N MET A 553 20.44 -17.38 -30.23
CA MET A 553 21.41 -17.03 -31.29
C MET A 553 22.59 -18.03 -31.33
N THR A 554 22.27 -19.33 -31.37
CA THR A 554 23.19 -20.48 -31.38
C THR A 554 24.08 -20.67 -30.15
N ARG A 555 23.94 -19.85 -29.11
CA ARG A 555 24.62 -20.04 -27.83
C ARG A 555 23.68 -20.72 -26.86
N GLU A 556 24.11 -21.82 -26.27
CA GLU A 556 23.46 -22.38 -25.09
C GLU A 556 23.45 -21.31 -24.00
N LYS A 557 22.33 -21.00 -23.37
CA LYS A 557 22.21 -20.01 -22.30
C LYS A 557 21.94 -20.65 -20.95
N SER A 558 21.28 -21.81 -20.99
CA SER A 558 20.99 -22.72 -19.88
C SER A 558 20.78 -24.11 -20.47
N ALA A 559 21.27 -25.14 -19.79
CA ALA A 559 20.83 -26.50 -20.02
C ALA A 559 19.36 -26.64 -19.62
N GLN A 560 18.67 -27.59 -20.27
CA GLN A 560 17.33 -27.98 -19.90
C GLN A 560 17.38 -28.88 -18.66
N TYR A 561 17.20 -28.29 -17.47
CA TYR A 561 17.23 -29.02 -16.20
C TYR A 561 15.89 -29.67 -15.83
N TRP A 562 14.95 -29.83 -16.75
CA TRP A 562 13.64 -30.45 -16.51
C TRP A 562 13.29 -31.46 -17.63
N PRO A 563 12.40 -32.44 -17.39
CA PRO A 563 11.99 -33.41 -18.40
C PRO A 563 11.30 -32.76 -19.62
N GLY A 564 11.52 -33.30 -20.83
CA GLY A 564 10.98 -32.72 -22.07
C GLY A 564 9.48 -33.00 -22.28
N SER A 565 8.99 -34.12 -21.74
CA SER A 565 7.62 -34.60 -21.93
C SER A 565 6.88 -34.82 -20.61
N LEU A 566 5.54 -34.77 -20.64
CA LEU A 566 4.70 -35.07 -19.47
C LEU A 566 4.97 -36.48 -18.96
N SER A 567 5.06 -36.63 -17.64
CA SER A 567 5.37 -37.89 -16.94
C SER A 567 6.78 -38.46 -17.22
N GLU A 568 7.60 -37.78 -18.01
CA GLU A 568 9.01 -38.10 -18.16
C GLU A 568 9.76 -37.74 -16.87
N THR A 569 10.76 -38.55 -16.53
CA THR A 569 11.58 -38.38 -15.33
C THR A 569 13.05 -38.28 -15.73
N ILE A 570 13.73 -37.24 -15.25
CA ILE A 570 15.19 -37.15 -15.32
C ILE A 570 15.78 -37.47 -13.94
N THR A 571 17.02 -37.94 -13.93
CA THR A 571 17.75 -38.26 -12.70
C THR A 571 19.03 -37.42 -12.65
N PRO A 572 18.96 -36.21 -12.06
CA PRO A 572 20.16 -35.42 -11.78
C PRO A 572 21.03 -36.15 -10.75
N GLY A 573 22.21 -36.61 -11.16
CA GLY A 573 23.10 -37.37 -10.29
C GLY A 573 22.55 -38.73 -9.86
N ASP A 574 22.80 -39.12 -8.61
CA ASP A 574 22.42 -40.42 -8.04
C ASP A 574 21.37 -40.34 -6.91
N ARG A 575 20.90 -39.12 -6.56
CA ARG A 575 20.08 -38.89 -5.34
C ARG A 575 18.68 -38.41 -5.60
N LEU A 576 18.44 -37.68 -6.68
CA LEU A 576 17.16 -37.02 -6.94
C LEU A 576 16.57 -37.52 -8.26
N SER A 577 15.24 -37.61 -8.30
CA SER A 577 14.50 -37.76 -9.55
C SER A 577 13.53 -36.60 -9.69
N VAL A 578 13.40 -36.09 -10.91
CA VAL A 578 12.56 -34.94 -11.24
C VAL A 578 11.58 -35.36 -12.33
N THR A 579 10.29 -35.35 -12.02
CA THR A 579 9.21 -35.76 -12.94
C THR A 579 8.35 -34.56 -13.31
N LEU A 580 8.07 -34.37 -14.61
CA LEU A 580 7.17 -33.31 -15.06
C LEU A 580 5.70 -33.72 -14.80
N SER A 581 5.05 -33.05 -13.86
CA SER A 581 3.65 -33.31 -13.47
C SER A 581 2.64 -32.54 -14.31
N SER A 582 2.93 -31.27 -14.62
CA SER A 582 2.09 -30.45 -15.49
C SER A 582 2.91 -29.38 -16.20
N SER A 583 2.47 -28.96 -17.38
CA SER A 583 3.05 -27.85 -18.14
C SER A 583 1.93 -27.02 -18.74
N THR A 584 1.86 -25.74 -18.37
CA THR A 584 0.82 -24.80 -18.80
C THR A 584 1.50 -23.67 -19.58
N PRO A 585 1.27 -23.57 -20.90
CA PRO A 585 1.80 -22.48 -21.71
C PRO A 585 0.97 -21.20 -21.51
N TYR A 586 1.65 -20.06 -21.40
CA TYR A 586 1.09 -18.72 -21.50
C TYR A 586 1.70 -18.03 -22.73
N ALA A 587 1.22 -16.83 -23.07
CA ALA A 587 1.68 -16.13 -24.28
C ALA A 587 3.20 -15.89 -24.28
N GLU A 588 3.78 -15.45 -23.16
CA GLU A 588 5.20 -15.07 -23.07
C GLU A 588 6.05 -16.02 -22.20
N TYR A 589 5.41 -16.89 -21.42
CA TYR A 589 6.07 -17.77 -20.44
C TYR A 589 5.37 -19.13 -20.29
N HIS A 590 6.03 -20.09 -19.65
CA HIS A 590 5.48 -21.40 -19.31
C HIS A 590 5.49 -21.59 -17.80
N VAL A 591 4.49 -22.26 -17.26
CA VAL A 591 4.46 -22.68 -15.85
C VAL A 591 4.48 -24.20 -15.80
N ARG A 592 5.47 -24.78 -15.12
CA ARG A 592 5.63 -26.24 -14.97
C ARG A 592 5.57 -26.62 -13.50
N LYS A 593 4.93 -27.74 -13.19
CA LYS A 593 5.02 -28.39 -11.87
C LYS A 593 5.94 -29.60 -11.98
N LEU A 594 6.99 -29.61 -11.17
CA LEU A 594 8.06 -30.61 -11.17
C LEU A 594 8.01 -31.34 -9.83
N LEU A 595 7.73 -32.64 -9.87
CA LEU A 595 7.75 -33.49 -8.68
C LEU A 595 9.19 -33.97 -8.46
N VAL A 596 9.78 -33.58 -7.35
CA VAL A 596 11.15 -33.96 -6.97
C VAL A 596 11.07 -35.01 -5.87
N LYS A 597 11.75 -36.14 -6.05
CA LYS A 597 11.82 -37.24 -5.08
C LYS A 597 13.25 -37.61 -4.76
N HIS A 598 13.51 -37.88 -3.48
CA HIS A 598 14.78 -38.46 -3.05
C HIS A 598 14.77 -39.97 -3.28
N LEU A 599 15.79 -40.49 -3.96
CA LEU A 599 15.83 -41.90 -4.40
C LEU A 599 16.09 -42.89 -3.26
N THR A 600 16.67 -42.43 -2.14
CA THR A 600 16.98 -43.29 -0.98
C THR A 600 16.09 -43.01 0.24
N GLU A 601 15.29 -41.95 0.23
CA GLU A 601 14.35 -41.59 1.32
C GLU A 601 12.92 -41.69 0.77
N SER A 602 12.29 -42.86 0.92
CA SER A 602 11.05 -43.21 0.23
C SER A 602 9.83 -42.33 0.53
N ASP A 603 9.85 -41.57 1.62
CA ASP A 603 8.70 -40.79 2.11
C ASP A 603 8.79 -39.28 1.83
N LYS A 604 9.91 -38.74 1.32
CA LYS A 604 10.08 -37.29 1.09
C LYS A 604 9.96 -36.96 -0.41
N GLN A 605 8.92 -36.20 -0.78
CA GLN A 605 8.72 -35.65 -2.12
C GLN A 605 8.25 -34.19 -2.03
N VAL A 606 8.71 -33.33 -2.95
CA VAL A 606 8.38 -31.90 -3.00
C VAL A 606 7.91 -31.54 -4.41
N THR A 607 6.94 -30.64 -4.52
CA THR A 607 6.52 -30.09 -5.81
C THR A 607 7.13 -28.71 -6.01
N VAL A 608 7.97 -28.56 -7.03
CA VAL A 608 8.61 -27.31 -7.41
C VAL A 608 7.89 -26.71 -8.62
N THR A 609 7.51 -25.43 -8.55
CA THR A 609 6.87 -24.72 -9.66
C THR A 609 7.89 -23.88 -10.42
N GLN A 610 8.12 -24.20 -11.69
CA GLN A 610 8.99 -23.43 -12.57
C GLN A 610 8.18 -22.46 -13.44
N PHE A 611 8.48 -21.17 -13.34
CA PHE A 611 8.02 -20.09 -14.21
C PHE A 611 9.13 -19.75 -15.22
N HIS A 612 8.95 -20.14 -16.48
CA HIS A 612 9.95 -19.95 -17.54
C HIS A 612 9.48 -18.87 -18.53
N TYR A 613 10.00 -17.66 -18.39
CA TYR A 613 9.75 -16.54 -19.29
C TYR A 613 10.61 -16.63 -20.56
N THR A 614 9.97 -16.88 -21.70
CA THR A 614 10.64 -17.19 -22.97
C THR A 614 10.74 -16.02 -23.94
N ALA A 615 10.02 -14.93 -23.70
CA ALA A 615 9.97 -13.78 -24.61
C ALA A 615 11.00 -12.67 -24.30
N TRP A 616 11.87 -12.83 -23.31
CA TRP A 616 12.83 -11.79 -22.90
C TRP A 616 14.07 -11.78 -23.80
N PRO A 617 14.37 -10.70 -24.56
CA PRO A 617 15.53 -10.66 -25.45
C PRO A 617 16.86 -10.56 -24.67
N ASP A 618 17.96 -10.97 -25.31
CA ASP A 618 19.32 -10.91 -24.75
C ASP A 618 19.85 -9.49 -24.77
N HIS A 619 20.41 -9.04 -23.65
CA HIS A 619 20.90 -7.66 -23.42
C HIS A 619 19.87 -6.52 -23.59
N GLY A 620 18.67 -6.81 -24.09
CA GLY A 620 17.54 -5.89 -24.21
C GLY A 620 16.47 -6.09 -23.14
N VAL A 621 15.28 -5.59 -23.45
CA VAL A 621 14.07 -5.63 -22.62
C VAL A 621 12.88 -6.07 -23.47
N PRO A 622 11.82 -6.66 -22.91
CA PRO A 622 10.64 -7.03 -23.68
C PRO A 622 9.94 -5.80 -24.27
N ASP A 623 9.41 -5.91 -25.49
CA ASP A 623 8.75 -4.79 -26.19
C ASP A 623 7.51 -4.26 -25.46
N ASN A 624 6.89 -5.10 -24.63
CA ASN A 624 5.70 -4.75 -23.85
C ASN A 624 6.00 -4.85 -22.36
N VAL A 625 6.02 -3.70 -21.69
CA VAL A 625 6.22 -3.54 -20.25
C VAL A 625 5.22 -4.37 -19.41
N MET A 626 3.94 -4.38 -19.82
CA MET A 626 2.89 -5.12 -19.13
C MET A 626 3.09 -6.62 -19.16
N SER A 627 3.83 -7.17 -20.13
CA SER A 627 4.14 -8.62 -20.15
C SER A 627 4.95 -9.08 -18.93
N VAL A 628 5.91 -8.28 -18.48
CA VAL A 628 6.75 -8.56 -17.30
C VAL A 628 5.97 -8.32 -16.00
N ILE A 629 5.20 -7.22 -15.94
CA ILE A 629 4.33 -6.91 -14.78
C ILE A 629 3.35 -8.04 -14.51
N ARG A 630 2.69 -8.56 -15.56
CA ARG A 630 1.74 -9.68 -15.47
C ARG A 630 2.42 -10.95 -14.99
N PHE A 631 3.62 -11.22 -15.50
CA PHE A 631 4.41 -12.36 -15.07
C PHE A 631 4.77 -12.29 -13.58
N ILE A 632 5.26 -11.14 -13.10
CA ILE A 632 5.55 -10.90 -11.68
C ILE A 632 4.28 -11.10 -10.82
N ARG A 633 3.15 -10.50 -11.23
CA ARG A 633 1.85 -10.69 -10.52
C ARG A 633 1.44 -12.16 -10.46
N HIS A 634 1.64 -12.94 -11.51
CA HIS A 634 1.30 -14.36 -11.51
C HIS A 634 2.24 -15.17 -10.59
N VAL A 635 3.55 -14.90 -10.62
CA VAL A 635 4.50 -15.50 -9.67
C VAL A 635 4.06 -15.21 -8.23
N ARG A 636 3.75 -13.94 -7.91
CA ARG A 636 3.36 -13.53 -6.55
C ARG A 636 1.95 -13.93 -6.13
N LYS A 637 1.05 -14.22 -7.07
CA LYS A 637 -0.27 -14.81 -6.78
C LYS A 637 -0.15 -16.25 -6.27
N LEU A 638 0.76 -17.03 -6.85
CA LEU A 638 0.99 -18.43 -6.47
C LEU A 638 2.01 -18.56 -5.33
N PHE A 639 2.95 -17.61 -5.24
CA PHE A 639 3.99 -17.54 -4.21
C PHE A 639 4.01 -16.14 -3.58
N PRO A 640 3.01 -15.82 -2.73
CA PRO A 640 2.93 -14.53 -2.04
C PRO A 640 4.19 -14.27 -1.21
N ALA A 641 4.67 -13.03 -1.20
CA ALA A 641 5.80 -12.63 -0.34
C ALA A 641 5.51 -12.87 1.16
N ALA A 642 4.23 -12.95 1.53
CA ALA A 642 3.76 -13.13 2.90
C ALA A 642 3.74 -14.59 3.40
N SER A 643 4.16 -15.57 2.60
CA SER A 643 3.98 -17.01 2.91
C SER A 643 5.26 -17.85 2.93
N GLN A 644 6.46 -17.25 2.97
CA GLN A 644 7.69 -18.03 2.80
C GLN A 644 8.78 -17.74 3.85
N ASP A 645 9.11 -18.79 4.62
CA ASP A 645 10.47 -19.01 5.18
C ASP A 645 11.45 -19.49 4.08
N GLN A 646 10.98 -19.70 2.84
CA GLN A 646 11.72 -20.35 1.74
C GLN A 646 11.98 -19.39 0.55
N PRO A 647 13.20 -19.34 -0.03
CA PRO A 647 13.53 -18.34 -1.06
C PRO A 647 12.90 -18.62 -2.44
N LEU A 648 12.50 -17.55 -3.15
CA LEU A 648 12.18 -17.59 -4.58
C LEU A 648 13.48 -17.59 -5.41
N LEU A 649 13.75 -18.68 -6.14
CA LEU A 649 14.95 -18.77 -6.97
C LEU A 649 14.71 -18.06 -8.31
N VAL A 650 15.53 -17.05 -8.65
CA VAL A 650 15.42 -16.33 -9.93
C VAL A 650 16.74 -16.42 -10.69
N HIS A 651 16.72 -16.86 -11.95
CA HIS A 651 17.92 -16.92 -12.78
C HIS A 651 17.67 -16.57 -14.25
N CYS A 652 18.72 -16.07 -14.90
CA CYS A 652 18.84 -15.92 -16.35
C CYS A 652 20.18 -16.58 -16.77
N SER A 653 20.71 -16.29 -17.97
CA SER A 653 21.98 -16.91 -18.38
C SER A 653 23.17 -16.60 -17.45
N ALA A 654 23.37 -15.33 -17.11
CA ALA A 654 24.43 -14.87 -16.21
C ALA A 654 23.94 -14.54 -14.78
N GLY A 655 22.62 -14.65 -14.55
CA GLY A 655 21.99 -14.28 -13.28
C GLY A 655 22.15 -12.81 -12.86
N VAL A 656 22.33 -11.86 -13.79
CA VAL A 656 22.58 -10.44 -13.45
C VAL A 656 21.66 -9.44 -14.18
N GLY A 657 21.59 -9.49 -15.51
CA GLY A 657 20.81 -8.52 -16.31
C GLY A 657 19.31 -8.67 -16.12
N ARG A 658 18.70 -9.65 -16.80
CA ARG A 658 17.25 -9.94 -16.69
C ARG A 658 16.84 -10.29 -15.26
N THR A 659 17.69 -11.03 -14.53
CA THR A 659 17.49 -11.37 -13.12
C THR A 659 17.44 -10.12 -12.25
N GLY A 660 18.37 -9.18 -12.41
CA GLY A 660 18.35 -7.92 -11.69
C GLY A 660 17.16 -7.05 -12.04
N THR A 661 16.77 -7.01 -13.32
CA THR A 661 15.56 -6.28 -13.76
C THR A 661 14.30 -6.84 -13.13
N PHE A 662 14.12 -8.17 -13.14
CA PHE A 662 12.97 -8.83 -12.52
C PHE A 662 12.93 -8.60 -11.01
N ILE A 663 14.05 -8.80 -10.30
CA ILE A 663 14.11 -8.63 -8.85
C ILE A 663 13.85 -7.17 -8.48
N THR A 664 14.44 -6.22 -9.21
CA THR A 664 14.20 -4.79 -8.96
C THR A 664 12.74 -4.44 -9.18
N LEU A 665 12.11 -4.89 -10.28
CA LEU A 665 10.69 -4.65 -10.52
C LEU A 665 9.80 -5.27 -9.44
N ASP A 666 10.05 -6.52 -9.05
CA ASP A 666 9.28 -7.19 -8.01
C ASP A 666 9.41 -6.49 -6.64
N MET A 667 10.62 -6.02 -6.28
CA MET A 667 10.86 -5.24 -5.06
C MET A 667 10.19 -3.86 -5.14
N MET A 668 10.33 -3.14 -6.24
CA MET A 668 9.76 -1.80 -6.41
C MET A 668 8.23 -1.85 -6.51
N MET A 669 7.64 -2.87 -7.14
CA MET A 669 6.19 -3.08 -7.14
C MET A 669 5.63 -3.36 -5.74
N GLN A 670 6.42 -3.98 -4.86
CA GLN A 670 6.07 -4.14 -3.44
C GLN A 670 6.25 -2.82 -2.68
N GLN A 671 7.34 -2.09 -2.95
CA GLN A 671 7.60 -0.78 -2.38
C GLN A 671 6.49 0.23 -2.76
N MET A 672 6.06 0.28 -4.02
CA MET A 672 4.93 1.10 -4.49
C MET A 672 3.63 0.88 -3.70
N LYS A 673 3.44 -0.31 -3.13
CA LYS A 673 2.26 -0.66 -2.34
C LYS A 673 2.42 -0.40 -0.85
N ALA A 674 3.64 -0.16 -0.39
CA ALA A 674 4.01 -0.11 1.01
C ALA A 674 4.63 1.23 1.44
N GLU A 675 5.16 2.00 0.49
CA GLU A 675 5.92 3.23 0.70
C GLU A 675 5.45 4.30 -0.29
N ALA A 676 5.41 5.56 0.16
CA ALA A 676 4.99 6.70 -0.65
C ALA A 676 6.04 7.16 -1.68
N THR A 677 7.25 6.57 -1.64
CA THR A 677 8.37 6.94 -2.49
C THR A 677 9.00 5.71 -3.16
N LEU A 678 9.66 5.93 -4.29
CA LEU A 678 10.38 4.92 -5.05
C LEU A 678 11.84 5.29 -5.22
N SER A 679 12.68 4.28 -5.01
CA SER A 679 14.13 4.41 -4.97
C SER A 679 14.78 3.35 -5.88
N VAL A 680 14.53 3.43 -7.19
CA VAL A 680 15.04 2.44 -8.16
C VAL A 680 16.57 2.40 -8.14
N CYS A 681 17.23 3.56 -8.13
CA CYS A 681 18.68 3.64 -8.03
C CYS A 681 19.22 2.94 -6.77
N GLN A 682 18.65 3.24 -5.61
CA GLN A 682 19.09 2.65 -4.35
C GLN A 682 18.83 1.14 -4.30
N CYS A 683 17.71 0.67 -4.83
CA CYS A 683 17.42 -0.75 -4.97
C CYS A 683 18.49 -1.46 -5.81
N VAL A 684 18.85 -0.90 -6.96
CA VAL A 684 19.88 -1.48 -7.83
C VAL A 684 21.25 -1.47 -7.16
N ARG A 685 21.62 -0.39 -6.46
CA ARG A 685 22.87 -0.33 -5.66
C ARG A 685 22.91 -1.43 -4.59
N ASN A 686 21.81 -1.60 -3.85
CA ASN A 686 21.70 -2.63 -2.81
C ASN A 686 21.79 -4.05 -3.38
N LEU A 687 21.24 -4.29 -4.58
CA LEU A 687 21.42 -5.58 -5.27
C LEU A 687 22.87 -5.79 -5.72
N ARG A 688 23.56 -4.73 -6.14
CA ARG A 688 24.96 -4.79 -6.61
C ARG A 688 25.97 -5.09 -5.49
N THR A 689 25.67 -4.74 -4.24
CA THR A 689 26.52 -5.15 -3.09
C THR A 689 26.47 -6.66 -2.83
N GLN A 690 25.34 -7.30 -3.16
CA GLN A 690 25.13 -8.74 -2.99
C GLN A 690 25.60 -9.54 -4.21
N ARG A 691 25.38 -9.01 -5.43
CA ARG A 691 25.82 -9.63 -6.68
C ARG A 691 26.20 -8.56 -7.69
N MET A 692 27.45 -8.62 -8.19
CA MET A 692 27.94 -7.62 -9.13
C MET A 692 27.09 -7.53 -10.41
N LYS A 693 26.99 -6.32 -10.98
CA LYS A 693 26.31 -6.04 -12.27
C LYS A 693 24.81 -6.38 -12.33
N MET A 694 24.13 -6.51 -11.19
CA MET A 694 22.66 -6.58 -11.16
C MET A 694 22.06 -5.37 -11.87
N VAL A 695 21.14 -5.62 -12.81
CA VAL A 695 20.71 -4.69 -13.87
C VAL A 695 21.91 -4.26 -14.72
N GLN A 696 22.09 -4.92 -15.86
CA GLN A 696 23.37 -4.92 -16.58
C GLN A 696 23.51 -3.79 -17.60
N THR A 697 22.39 -3.28 -18.14
CA THR A 697 22.40 -2.27 -19.20
C THR A 697 21.54 -1.06 -18.84
N PRO A 698 21.86 0.14 -19.39
CA PRO A 698 21.01 1.33 -19.24
C PRO A 698 19.57 1.10 -19.69
N ILE A 699 19.36 0.39 -20.80
CA ILE A 699 18.02 0.10 -21.34
C ILE A 699 17.20 -0.73 -20.33
N GLN A 700 17.83 -1.67 -19.62
CA GLN A 700 17.18 -2.41 -18.54
C GLN A 700 16.80 -1.53 -17.36
N TYR A 701 17.63 -0.53 -17.03
CA TYR A 701 17.37 0.43 -15.96
C TYR A 701 16.22 1.38 -16.31
N GLU A 702 16.20 1.88 -17.54
CA GLU A 702 15.12 2.69 -18.09
C GLU A 702 13.79 1.91 -18.15
N PHE A 703 13.83 0.65 -18.60
CA PHE A 703 12.63 -0.20 -18.63
C PHE A 703 11.99 -0.41 -17.25
N ILE A 704 12.80 -0.46 -16.18
CA ILE A 704 12.27 -0.55 -14.81
C ILE A 704 11.44 0.69 -14.48
N HIS A 705 11.94 1.87 -14.83
CA HIS A 705 11.26 3.15 -14.62
C HIS A 705 9.98 3.25 -15.44
N GLN A 706 10.04 2.89 -16.73
CA GLN A 706 8.86 2.87 -17.60
C GLN A 706 7.77 1.94 -17.03
N ALA A 707 8.14 0.77 -16.51
CA ALA A 707 7.21 -0.17 -15.90
C ALA A 707 6.54 0.34 -14.62
N LEU A 708 7.30 0.98 -13.75
CA LEU A 708 6.76 1.55 -12.52
C LEU A 708 5.89 2.77 -12.82
N SER A 709 6.30 3.62 -13.78
CA SER A 709 5.49 4.73 -14.28
C SER A 709 4.14 4.26 -14.84
N GLU A 710 4.15 3.24 -15.71
CA GLU A 710 2.92 2.65 -16.26
C GLU A 710 1.99 2.13 -15.15
N LEU A 711 2.53 1.52 -14.10
CA LEU A 711 1.76 1.07 -12.94
C LEU A 711 1.14 2.21 -12.13
N VAL A 712 1.84 3.35 -12.00
CA VAL A 712 1.29 4.56 -11.37
C VAL A 712 0.18 5.16 -12.25
N VAL A 713 0.44 5.32 -13.54
CA VAL A 713 -0.48 5.94 -14.51
C VAL A 713 -1.77 5.12 -14.69
N CYS A 714 -1.68 3.79 -14.68
CA CYS A 714 -2.83 2.88 -14.81
C CYS A 714 -3.76 2.84 -13.58
N GLY A 715 -3.38 3.46 -12.45
CA GLY A 715 -4.21 3.75 -11.28
C GLY A 715 -5.30 2.73 -10.91
N GLU A 716 -5.00 1.80 -9.99
CA GLU A 716 -6.05 1.09 -9.24
C GLU A 716 -6.79 2.15 -8.39
N THR A 717 -8.09 2.37 -8.63
CA THR A 717 -8.87 3.40 -7.93
C THR A 717 -9.65 2.77 -6.78
N GLU A 718 -9.51 3.34 -5.59
CA GLU A 718 -10.17 2.84 -4.37
C GLU A 718 -11.69 3.02 -4.45
N GLY A 719 -12.44 1.97 -4.12
CA GLY A 719 -13.87 2.04 -3.88
C GLY A 719 -14.18 2.24 -2.40
N TYR A 720 -15.32 2.87 -2.10
CA TYR A 720 -15.71 3.18 -0.71
C TYR A 720 -15.81 1.95 0.23
N LYS A 721 -16.18 0.78 -0.30
CA LYS A 721 -16.27 -0.48 0.46
C LYS A 721 -15.07 -1.42 0.27
N GLN A 722 -14.27 -1.21 -0.78
CA GLN A 722 -13.21 -2.14 -1.17
C GLN A 722 -12.08 -1.41 -1.89
N ARG A 723 -10.82 -1.68 -1.49
CA ARG A 723 -9.64 -1.27 -2.26
C ARG A 723 -9.61 -1.94 -3.64
N ASP A 724 -9.07 -1.22 -4.62
CA ASP A 724 -8.90 -1.66 -6.00
C ASP A 724 -10.21 -2.09 -6.69
N ALA A 725 -11.35 -1.55 -6.24
CA ALA A 725 -12.67 -1.86 -6.78
C ALA A 725 -12.82 -1.45 -8.26
N TYR A 726 -12.02 -0.45 -8.69
CA TYR A 726 -12.12 0.13 -10.03
C TYR A 726 -10.76 0.16 -10.74
N ILE A 727 -10.81 -0.06 -12.05
CA ILE A 727 -9.73 0.30 -12.97
C ILE A 727 -10.24 1.45 -13.80
N ALA A 728 -9.63 2.63 -13.68
CA ALA A 728 -9.92 3.75 -14.56
C ALA A 728 -9.02 3.65 -15.79
N THR A 729 -9.57 3.64 -17.00
CA THR A 729 -8.76 3.58 -18.23
C THR A 729 -9.40 4.39 -19.36
N GLN A 730 -8.60 4.71 -20.37
CA GLN A 730 -9.06 5.37 -21.59
C GLN A 730 -9.83 4.40 -22.50
N GLY A 731 -10.48 4.96 -23.54
CA GLY A 731 -10.97 4.20 -24.69
C GLY A 731 -9.84 3.38 -25.34
N PRO A 732 -10.05 2.08 -25.67
CA PRO A 732 -9.12 1.35 -26.50
C PRO A 732 -8.91 2.08 -27.82
N LEU A 733 -7.65 2.19 -28.23
CA LEU A 733 -7.23 2.56 -29.58
C LEU A 733 -7.14 1.30 -30.45
N GLU A 734 -7.15 1.44 -31.78
CA GLU A 734 -7.02 0.32 -32.74
C GLU A 734 -5.91 -0.67 -32.36
N GLY A 735 -4.71 -0.16 -32.03
CA GLY A 735 -3.55 -0.98 -31.65
C GLY A 735 -3.60 -1.59 -30.25
N THR A 736 -4.58 -1.22 -29.40
CA THR A 736 -4.63 -1.59 -27.98
C THR A 736 -5.86 -2.43 -27.61
N VAL A 737 -6.71 -2.78 -28.58
CA VAL A 737 -7.90 -3.64 -28.36
C VAL A 737 -7.52 -4.99 -27.73
N GLU A 738 -6.43 -5.60 -28.21
CA GLU A 738 -5.92 -6.84 -27.61
C GLU A 738 -5.48 -6.63 -26.16
N ASP A 739 -4.74 -5.56 -25.90
CA ASP A 739 -4.24 -5.24 -24.56
C ASP A 739 -5.39 -5.01 -23.57
N PHE A 740 -6.46 -4.33 -24.03
CA PHE A 740 -7.67 -4.12 -23.25
C PHE A 740 -8.35 -5.43 -22.85
N TRP A 741 -8.60 -6.33 -23.80
CA TRP A 741 -9.25 -7.62 -23.48
C TRP A 741 -8.34 -8.55 -22.67
N ARG A 742 -7.03 -8.44 -22.85
CA ARG A 742 -6.05 -9.15 -22.04
C ARG A 742 -6.07 -8.67 -20.59
N MET A 743 -6.12 -7.36 -20.36
CA MET A 743 -6.34 -6.77 -19.03
C MET A 743 -7.65 -7.28 -18.42
N MET A 744 -8.76 -7.23 -19.16
CA MET A 744 -10.06 -7.73 -18.69
C MET A 744 -9.97 -9.21 -18.25
N TRP A 745 -9.32 -10.04 -19.07
CA TRP A 745 -9.11 -11.46 -18.79
C TRP A 745 -8.27 -11.72 -17.55
N GLU A 746 -7.12 -11.08 -17.43
CA GLU A 746 -6.12 -11.42 -16.41
C GLU A 746 -6.50 -10.91 -15.02
N TYR A 747 -7.12 -9.73 -14.96
CA TYR A 747 -7.69 -9.20 -13.73
C TYR A 747 -9.07 -9.79 -13.42
N GLN A 748 -9.58 -10.67 -14.29
CA GLN A 748 -10.90 -11.30 -14.15
C GLN A 748 -12.01 -10.24 -13.99
N CYS A 749 -11.92 -9.15 -14.75
CA CYS A 749 -12.88 -8.05 -14.73
C CYS A 749 -14.17 -8.50 -15.41
N GLY A 750 -15.28 -8.51 -14.67
CA GLY A 750 -16.58 -8.95 -15.16
C GLY A 750 -17.49 -7.79 -15.58
N CYS A 751 -17.07 -6.55 -15.36
CA CYS A 751 -17.89 -5.38 -15.60
C CYS A 751 -17.10 -4.24 -16.25
N ILE A 752 -17.73 -3.57 -17.24
CA ILE A 752 -17.23 -2.36 -17.90
C ILE A 752 -18.30 -1.28 -17.78
N VAL A 753 -17.91 -0.06 -17.41
CA VAL A 753 -18.71 1.16 -17.45
C VAL A 753 -18.11 2.08 -18.51
N MET A 754 -18.84 2.32 -19.59
CA MET A 754 -18.40 3.17 -20.70
C MET A 754 -19.19 4.49 -20.69
N LEU A 755 -18.49 5.61 -20.64
CA LEU A 755 -19.05 6.96 -20.48
C LEU A 755 -18.83 7.85 -21.71
N CYS A 756 -18.48 7.26 -22.85
CA CYS A 756 -18.33 7.93 -24.14
C CYS A 756 -19.02 7.14 -25.26
N GLN A 757 -19.18 7.80 -26.40
CA GLN A 757 -19.44 7.13 -27.68
C GLN A 757 -18.14 6.64 -28.31
N LEU A 758 -18.25 5.82 -29.36
CA LEU A 758 -17.09 5.43 -30.17
C LEU A 758 -16.54 6.64 -30.94
N GLU A 759 -17.43 7.49 -31.45
CA GLU A 759 -17.09 8.71 -32.19
C GLU A 759 -17.86 9.89 -31.58
N GLU A 760 -17.16 10.99 -31.33
CA GLU A 760 -17.72 12.25 -30.82
C GLU A 760 -17.12 13.42 -31.64
N ASP A 761 -17.98 14.28 -32.20
CA ASP A 761 -17.59 15.41 -33.08
C ASP A 761 -16.67 15.05 -34.26
N GLY A 762 -16.95 13.90 -34.90
CA GLY A 762 -16.15 13.43 -36.03
C GLY A 762 -14.76 12.90 -35.63
N GLN A 763 -14.48 12.78 -34.32
CA GLN A 763 -13.24 12.24 -33.78
C GLN A 763 -13.49 10.92 -33.04
N GLU A 764 -12.59 9.96 -33.24
CA GLU A 764 -12.64 8.69 -32.52
C GLU A 764 -12.33 8.91 -31.03
N SER A 765 -13.33 8.66 -30.19
CA SER A 765 -13.20 8.67 -28.72
C SER A 765 -12.87 7.29 -28.16
N SER A 766 -13.21 6.23 -28.87
CA SER A 766 -12.80 4.86 -28.57
C SER A 766 -12.93 4.03 -29.84
N TYR A 767 -11.89 3.25 -30.14
CA TYR A 767 -11.94 2.27 -31.22
C TYR A 767 -12.96 1.16 -30.87
N PRO A 768 -13.70 0.61 -31.86
CA PRO A 768 -14.61 -0.50 -31.63
C PRO A 768 -13.87 -1.75 -31.10
N TYR A 769 -14.07 -2.07 -29.82
CA TYR A 769 -13.42 -3.22 -29.16
C TYR A 769 -14.41 -4.34 -28.86
N TRP A 770 -15.59 -4.39 -29.46
CA TRP A 770 -16.54 -5.50 -29.30
C TRP A 770 -17.19 -5.83 -30.67
N PRO A 771 -17.72 -7.05 -30.87
CA PRO A 771 -18.40 -7.43 -32.11
C PRO A 771 -19.63 -6.56 -32.41
N GLY A 772 -19.93 -6.32 -33.69
CA GLY A 772 -20.98 -5.38 -34.09
C GLY A 772 -22.39 -5.91 -33.82
N GLU A 773 -22.62 -7.20 -34.07
CA GLU A 773 -23.95 -7.81 -34.00
C GLU A 773 -24.04 -8.94 -32.94
N GLU A 774 -25.25 -9.18 -32.43
CA GLU A 774 -25.50 -10.28 -31.49
C GLU A 774 -25.15 -11.63 -32.14
N GLY A 775 -24.35 -12.43 -31.44
CA GLY A 775 -23.89 -13.73 -31.88
C GLY A 775 -22.50 -13.72 -32.54
N GLU A 776 -22.02 -12.56 -32.99
CA GLU A 776 -20.70 -12.40 -33.60
C GLU A 776 -19.56 -12.56 -32.60
N GLU A 777 -18.41 -12.95 -33.13
CA GLU A 777 -17.17 -13.19 -32.39
C GLU A 777 -16.03 -12.42 -33.04
N MET A 778 -15.29 -11.67 -32.22
CA MET A 778 -14.10 -10.93 -32.60
C MET A 778 -12.88 -11.62 -31.99
N VAL A 779 -11.81 -11.78 -32.77
CA VAL A 779 -10.55 -12.36 -32.30
C VAL A 779 -9.60 -11.23 -31.90
N CYS A 780 -9.13 -11.28 -30.65
CA CYS A 780 -8.18 -10.33 -30.07
C CYS A 780 -6.95 -11.11 -29.59
N GLY A 781 -6.00 -11.34 -30.51
CA GLY A 781 -4.82 -12.16 -30.24
C GLY A 781 -5.21 -13.59 -29.84
N ARG A 782 -4.89 -13.99 -28.61
CA ARG A 782 -5.23 -15.32 -28.05
C ARG A 782 -6.66 -15.44 -27.52
N LEU A 783 -7.36 -14.33 -27.39
CA LEU A 783 -8.72 -14.26 -26.86
C LEU A 783 -9.72 -14.16 -28.01
N SER A 784 -10.93 -14.66 -27.77
CA SER A 784 -12.09 -14.36 -28.59
C SER A 784 -13.19 -13.78 -27.71
N VAL A 785 -13.81 -12.73 -28.23
CA VAL A 785 -14.85 -11.95 -27.57
C VAL A 785 -16.12 -12.15 -28.37
N ARG A 786 -17.12 -12.78 -27.77
CA ARG A 786 -18.42 -13.01 -28.39
C ARG A 786 -19.46 -12.08 -27.80
N LEU A 787 -20.20 -11.36 -28.64
CA LEU A 787 -21.34 -10.57 -28.21
C LEU A 787 -22.55 -11.50 -28.05
N VAL A 788 -23.04 -11.66 -26.81
CA VAL A 788 -24.14 -12.57 -26.50
C VAL A 788 -25.49 -11.86 -26.57
N LYS A 789 -25.57 -10.63 -26.05
CA LYS A 789 -26.83 -9.89 -25.98
C LYS A 789 -26.61 -8.39 -25.80
N VAL A 790 -27.48 -7.59 -26.40
CA VAL A 790 -27.60 -6.14 -26.23
C VAL A 790 -28.98 -5.82 -25.69
N ARG A 791 -29.06 -4.87 -24.74
CA ARG A 791 -30.34 -4.34 -24.22
C ARG A 791 -30.23 -2.83 -24.03
N GLY A 792 -31.15 -2.08 -24.62
CA GLY A 792 -31.31 -0.65 -24.35
C GLY A 792 -32.33 -0.40 -23.25
N HIS A 793 -32.08 0.59 -22.40
CA HIS A 793 -33.03 1.10 -21.42
C HIS A 793 -32.85 2.61 -21.24
N GLY A 794 -33.65 3.40 -21.97
CA GLY A 794 -33.45 4.85 -22.06
C GLY A 794 -32.07 5.16 -22.63
N ASP A 795 -31.29 5.95 -21.92
CA ASP A 795 -29.94 6.37 -22.30
C ASP A 795 -28.84 5.36 -21.94
N ILE A 796 -29.21 4.15 -21.51
CA ILE A 796 -28.25 3.13 -21.08
C ILE A 796 -28.32 1.93 -22.01
N VAL A 797 -27.16 1.49 -22.49
CA VAL A 797 -27.01 0.27 -23.29
C VAL A 797 -26.21 -0.77 -22.50
N GLU A 798 -26.83 -1.90 -22.21
CA GLU A 798 -26.19 -3.07 -21.61
C GLU A 798 -25.74 -4.03 -22.73
N ARG A 799 -24.46 -4.41 -22.74
CA ARG A 799 -23.92 -5.48 -23.60
C ARG A 799 -23.39 -6.63 -22.75
N ARG A 800 -23.73 -7.86 -23.13
CA ARG A 800 -23.25 -9.09 -22.50
C ARG A 800 -22.30 -9.77 -23.45
N MET A 801 -21.11 -10.07 -22.97
CA MET A 801 -20.04 -10.65 -23.75
C MET A 801 -19.48 -11.88 -23.05
N GLU A 802 -19.03 -12.83 -23.83
CA GLU A 802 -18.27 -13.99 -23.37
C GLU A 802 -16.88 -13.92 -23.97
N VAL A 803 -15.88 -13.93 -23.10
CA VAL A 803 -14.47 -13.98 -23.50
C VAL A 803 -13.96 -15.40 -23.24
N LYS A 804 -13.23 -15.97 -24.20
CA LYS A 804 -12.60 -17.29 -24.07
C LYS A 804 -11.19 -17.27 -24.68
N GLU A 805 -10.33 -18.19 -24.24
CA GLU A 805 -8.98 -18.36 -24.81
C GLU A 805 -9.00 -19.42 -25.92
N ASN A 806 -8.49 -19.08 -27.10
CA ASN A 806 -8.65 -19.88 -28.34
C ASN A 806 -7.89 -21.24 -28.35
N LYS A 807 -7.07 -21.54 -27.34
CA LYS A 807 -6.20 -22.74 -27.30
C LYS A 807 -6.34 -23.61 -26.04
N SER A 808 -7.38 -23.42 -25.23
CA SER A 808 -7.57 -24.21 -23.99
C SER A 808 -8.36 -25.51 -24.22
N ILE A 809 -7.89 -26.61 -23.62
CA ILE A 809 -8.53 -27.94 -23.62
C ILE A 809 -9.79 -27.95 -22.72
N SER A 810 -9.92 -26.97 -21.82
CA SER A 810 -11.11 -26.65 -21.02
C SER A 810 -11.21 -25.13 -20.92
N PRO A 811 -11.91 -24.45 -21.85
CA PRO A 811 -11.90 -22.99 -21.86
C PRO A 811 -12.67 -22.46 -20.65
N ASP A 812 -11.95 -21.82 -19.73
CA ASP A 812 -12.57 -20.88 -18.82
C ASP A 812 -13.33 -19.83 -19.66
N ILE A 813 -14.48 -19.38 -19.16
CA ILE A 813 -15.28 -18.35 -19.84
C ILE A 813 -15.41 -17.18 -18.88
N LEU A 814 -14.88 -16.03 -19.28
CA LEU A 814 -15.10 -14.79 -18.57
C LEU A 814 -16.35 -14.12 -19.13
N ARG A 815 -17.39 -14.02 -18.28
CA ARG A 815 -18.63 -13.33 -18.63
C ARG A 815 -18.50 -11.86 -18.27
N VAL A 816 -18.54 -11.01 -19.29
CA VAL A 816 -18.37 -9.56 -19.15
C VAL A 816 -19.70 -8.86 -19.42
N LYS A 817 -20.08 -7.94 -18.54
CA LYS A 817 -21.26 -7.07 -18.70
C LYS A 817 -20.78 -5.62 -18.83
N MET A 818 -21.02 -5.03 -19.99
CA MET A 818 -20.76 -3.63 -20.22
C MET A 818 -22.04 -2.81 -20.08
N VAL A 819 -21.96 -1.69 -19.35
CA VAL A 819 -23.02 -0.69 -19.22
C VAL A 819 -22.49 0.61 -19.81
N GLN A 820 -23.10 1.08 -20.89
CA GLN A 820 -22.72 2.31 -21.57
C GLN A 820 -23.79 3.39 -21.32
N LEU A 821 -23.38 4.57 -20.87
CA LEU A 821 -24.26 5.74 -20.83
C LEU A 821 -24.11 6.53 -22.14
N THR A 822 -25.18 6.63 -22.91
CA THR A 822 -25.15 7.24 -24.25
C THR A 822 -25.51 8.72 -24.26
N SER A 823 -26.06 9.27 -23.17
CA SER A 823 -26.51 10.66 -23.09
C SER A 823 -25.53 11.63 -22.43
N TRP A 824 -24.28 11.22 -22.17
CA TRP A 824 -23.26 12.17 -21.70
C TRP A 824 -22.91 13.14 -22.84
N PRO A 825 -23.19 14.45 -22.73
CA PRO A 825 -22.94 15.39 -23.80
C PRO A 825 -21.44 15.60 -24.02
N LEU A 826 -21.05 15.87 -25.26
CA LEU A 826 -19.66 16.17 -25.59
C LEU A 826 -19.16 17.42 -24.85
N GLU A 827 -19.93 18.50 -24.94
CA GLU A 827 -19.74 19.72 -24.16
C GLU A 827 -20.78 19.77 -23.03
N GLY A 828 -20.31 19.81 -21.78
CA GLY A 828 -21.15 19.97 -20.60
C GLY A 828 -21.35 18.69 -19.80
N LEU A 829 -22.48 18.63 -19.08
CA LEU A 829 -22.77 17.60 -18.08
C LEU A 829 -24.14 16.97 -18.36
N PRO A 830 -24.32 15.66 -18.13
CA PRO A 830 -25.62 15.03 -18.27
C PRO A 830 -26.56 15.47 -17.15
N HIS A 831 -27.86 15.19 -17.29
CA HIS A 831 -28.81 15.39 -16.20
C HIS A 831 -28.48 14.44 -15.02
N PRO A 832 -28.60 14.88 -13.74
CA PRO A 832 -28.26 14.04 -12.58
C PRO A 832 -28.89 12.64 -12.57
N THR A 833 -30.15 12.54 -13.01
CA THR A 833 -30.88 11.27 -13.11
C THR A 833 -30.23 10.24 -14.01
N ALA A 834 -29.50 10.66 -15.04
CA ALA A 834 -28.81 9.76 -15.95
C ALA A 834 -27.69 9.00 -15.20
N ILE A 835 -26.96 9.71 -14.33
CA ILE A 835 -25.92 9.12 -13.48
C ILE A 835 -26.53 8.20 -12.43
N ILE A 836 -27.61 8.62 -11.76
CA ILE A 836 -28.29 7.78 -10.76
C ILE A 836 -28.80 6.49 -11.41
N SER A 837 -29.45 6.59 -12.58
CA SER A 837 -29.94 5.42 -13.33
C SER A 837 -28.80 4.49 -13.77
N LEU A 838 -27.66 5.06 -14.15
CA LEU A 838 -26.44 4.30 -14.48
C LEU A 838 -25.93 3.54 -13.26
N ILE A 839 -25.89 4.17 -12.09
CA ILE A 839 -25.45 3.56 -10.84
C ILE A 839 -26.40 2.44 -10.40
N ASP A 840 -27.71 2.65 -10.48
CA ASP A 840 -28.70 1.60 -10.18
C ASP A 840 -28.53 0.40 -11.10
N LYS A 841 -28.31 0.66 -12.40
CA LYS A 841 -28.07 -0.39 -13.38
C LYS A 841 -26.76 -1.12 -13.10
N LEU A 842 -25.68 -0.40 -12.77
CA LEU A 842 -24.40 -0.96 -12.38
C LEU A 842 -24.55 -1.87 -11.16
N ASN A 843 -25.25 -1.43 -10.12
CA ASN A 843 -25.50 -2.23 -8.92
C ASN A 843 -26.22 -3.55 -9.26
N HIS A 844 -27.25 -3.51 -10.11
CA HIS A 844 -27.92 -4.73 -10.58
C HIS A 844 -26.99 -5.66 -11.38
N VAL A 845 -26.09 -5.09 -12.19
CA VAL A 845 -25.08 -5.86 -12.92
C VAL A 845 -24.11 -6.53 -11.96
N LEU A 846 -23.59 -5.78 -10.98
CA LEU A 846 -22.62 -6.26 -9.99
C LEU A 846 -23.18 -7.36 -9.10
N MET A 847 -24.47 -7.32 -8.74
CA MET A 847 -25.14 -8.40 -7.99
C MET A 847 -25.15 -9.76 -8.72
N SER A 848 -24.93 -9.76 -10.04
CA SER A 848 -25.01 -10.94 -10.90
C SER A 848 -23.69 -11.26 -11.60
N THR A 849 -22.59 -10.65 -11.18
CA THR A 849 -21.22 -10.95 -11.62
C THR A 849 -20.41 -11.52 -10.47
N SER A 850 -19.57 -12.52 -10.74
CA SER A 850 -18.62 -13.07 -9.76
C SER A 850 -17.36 -12.20 -9.60
N SER A 851 -17.16 -11.23 -10.49
CA SER A 851 -16.01 -10.34 -10.47
C SER A 851 -16.22 -9.18 -9.48
N LYS A 852 -15.15 -8.85 -8.75
CA LYS A 852 -15.12 -7.76 -7.77
C LYS A 852 -14.59 -6.45 -8.34
N GLN A 853 -14.03 -6.45 -9.55
CA GLN A 853 -13.36 -5.28 -10.13
C GLN A 853 -14.12 -4.79 -11.37
N THR A 854 -14.35 -3.48 -11.43
CA THR A 854 -15.10 -2.80 -12.49
C THR A 854 -14.19 -1.88 -13.28
N VAL A 855 -14.15 -2.03 -14.59
CA VAL A 855 -13.43 -1.09 -15.46
C VAL A 855 -14.32 0.11 -15.76
N VAL A 856 -13.83 1.32 -15.54
CA VAL A 856 -14.54 2.57 -15.84
C VAL A 856 -13.74 3.35 -16.88
N MET A 857 -14.40 3.72 -17.98
CA MET A 857 -13.73 4.33 -19.12
C MET A 857 -14.54 5.44 -19.79
N CYS A 858 -13.81 6.40 -20.33
CA CYS A 858 -14.25 7.44 -21.26
C CYS A 858 -13.10 7.71 -22.24
N GLY A 859 -13.22 8.70 -23.14
CA GLY A 859 -12.20 8.96 -24.16
C GLY A 859 -10.79 9.10 -23.58
N ASP A 860 -10.60 9.95 -22.58
CA ASP A 860 -9.32 10.16 -21.87
C ASP A 860 -9.16 9.28 -20.61
N GLY A 861 -10.24 8.63 -20.17
CA GLY A 861 -10.32 7.90 -18.91
C GLY A 861 -10.19 8.78 -17.65
N VAL A 862 -10.19 10.11 -17.78
CA VAL A 862 -9.91 11.08 -16.70
C VAL A 862 -11.18 11.87 -16.36
N VAL A 863 -11.76 12.60 -17.31
CA VAL A 863 -12.78 13.61 -17.00
C VAL A 863 -14.11 12.98 -16.60
N ARG A 864 -14.73 12.20 -17.49
CA ARG A 864 -16.04 11.58 -17.22
C ARG A 864 -15.88 10.40 -16.24
N SER A 865 -14.85 9.58 -16.44
CA SER A 865 -14.51 8.47 -15.53
C SER A 865 -14.27 8.96 -14.10
N GLY A 866 -13.44 9.99 -13.93
CA GLY A 866 -13.17 10.57 -12.62
C GLY A 866 -14.41 11.17 -11.96
N THR A 867 -15.25 11.86 -12.74
CA THR A 867 -16.52 12.41 -12.25
C THR A 867 -17.46 11.31 -11.76
N PHE A 868 -17.63 10.25 -12.55
CA PHE A 868 -18.43 9.11 -12.17
C PHE A 868 -17.90 8.39 -10.92
N LEU A 869 -16.59 8.16 -10.83
CA LEU A 869 -15.96 7.48 -9.69
C LEU A 869 -16.11 8.26 -8.39
N VAL A 870 -15.92 9.59 -8.43
CA VAL A 870 -16.15 10.46 -7.26
C VAL A 870 -17.61 10.36 -6.82
N ILE A 871 -18.57 10.52 -7.74
CA ILE A 871 -20.00 10.42 -7.42
C ILE A 871 -20.33 9.05 -6.84
N HIS A 872 -19.89 7.98 -7.49
CA HIS A 872 -20.19 6.61 -7.07
C HIS A 872 -19.63 6.31 -5.67
N SER A 873 -18.39 6.73 -5.39
CA SER A 873 -17.78 6.58 -4.07
C SER A 873 -18.56 7.34 -2.98
N GLN A 874 -18.95 8.59 -3.25
CA GLN A 874 -19.67 9.42 -2.29
C GLN A 874 -21.12 8.99 -2.10
N LEU A 875 -21.75 8.44 -3.12
CA LEU A 875 -23.11 7.90 -3.02
C LEU A 875 -23.13 6.63 -2.15
N GLU A 876 -22.14 5.75 -2.27
CA GLU A 876 -22.00 4.61 -1.37
C GLU A 876 -21.70 5.05 0.08
N ARG A 877 -20.90 6.10 0.25
CA ARG A 877 -20.65 6.72 1.56
C ARG A 877 -21.92 7.30 2.17
N LEU A 878 -22.68 8.06 1.38
CA LEU A 878 -23.96 8.64 1.77
C LEU A 878 -24.94 7.58 2.27
N LYS A 879 -25.05 6.45 1.55
CA LYS A 879 -25.90 5.31 1.96
C LYS A 879 -25.47 4.65 3.26
N THR A 880 -24.18 4.70 3.59
CA THR A 880 -23.60 3.94 4.71
C THR A 880 -23.43 4.79 5.97
N GLU A 881 -22.98 6.03 5.82
CA GLU A 881 -22.61 6.94 6.92
C GLU A 881 -23.54 8.17 7.05
N GLY A 882 -24.42 8.40 6.06
CA GLY A 882 -25.32 9.57 6.02
C GLY A 882 -24.61 10.89 5.71
N VAL A 883 -23.38 10.85 5.22
CA VAL A 883 -22.52 12.01 4.94
C VAL A 883 -21.77 11.85 3.62
N VAL A 884 -21.31 12.96 3.05
CA VAL A 884 -20.44 13.00 1.86
C VAL A 884 -19.29 13.98 2.08
N ASP A 885 -18.17 13.76 1.41
CA ASP A 885 -17.04 14.68 1.37
C ASP A 885 -16.46 14.69 -0.05
N VAL A 886 -17.13 15.43 -0.92
CA VAL A 886 -16.77 15.54 -2.34
C VAL A 886 -15.38 16.16 -2.49
N PHE A 887 -15.02 17.13 -1.65
CA PHE A 887 -13.71 17.78 -1.70
C PHE A 887 -12.59 16.77 -1.46
N GLN A 888 -12.66 16.01 -0.38
CA GLN A 888 -11.62 15.02 -0.06
C GLN A 888 -11.61 13.85 -1.03
N ALA A 889 -12.78 13.43 -1.54
CA ALA A 889 -12.86 12.41 -2.58
C ALA A 889 -12.12 12.83 -3.86
N ILE A 890 -12.26 14.10 -4.27
CA ILE A 890 -11.57 14.63 -5.46
C ILE A 890 -10.08 14.77 -5.20
N LYS A 891 -9.69 15.28 -4.02
CA LYS A 891 -8.27 15.39 -3.65
C LYS A 891 -7.61 14.01 -3.69
N SER A 892 -8.25 13.00 -3.09
CA SER A 892 -7.78 11.61 -3.11
C SER A 892 -7.72 11.03 -4.52
N ALA A 893 -8.73 11.27 -5.36
CA ALA A 893 -8.76 10.78 -6.73
C ALA A 893 -7.66 11.42 -7.60
N ARG A 894 -7.34 12.71 -7.38
CA ARG A 894 -6.29 13.43 -8.11
C ARG A 894 -4.88 12.98 -7.78
N ILE A 895 -4.64 12.42 -6.58
CA ILE A 895 -3.36 11.79 -6.23
C ILE A 895 -3.10 10.59 -7.14
N HIS A 896 -4.13 9.81 -7.45
CA HIS A 896 -4.01 8.59 -8.26
C HIS A 896 -4.14 8.86 -9.76
N ARG A 897 -4.90 9.89 -10.16
CA ARG A 897 -5.09 10.25 -11.56
C ARG A 897 -5.20 11.78 -11.72
N PRO A 898 -4.12 12.46 -12.13
CA PRO A 898 -4.13 13.90 -12.39
C PRO A 898 -5.23 14.28 -13.41
N GLY A 899 -5.86 15.43 -13.22
CA GLY A 899 -6.91 15.93 -14.12
C GLY A 899 -8.35 15.50 -13.79
N VAL A 900 -8.56 14.60 -12.81
CA VAL A 900 -9.91 14.24 -12.32
C VAL A 900 -10.64 15.49 -11.81
N ILE A 901 -11.89 15.67 -12.26
CA ILE A 901 -12.72 16.88 -12.07
C ILE A 901 -12.00 18.14 -12.58
N PRO A 902 -12.08 18.46 -13.88
CA PRO A 902 -11.23 19.49 -14.47
C PRO A 902 -11.64 20.93 -14.09
N ASN A 903 -12.91 21.16 -13.73
CA ASN A 903 -13.45 22.50 -13.53
C ASN A 903 -14.57 22.54 -12.49
N THR A 904 -15.01 23.76 -12.15
CA THR A 904 -16.06 24.01 -11.15
C THR A 904 -17.41 23.41 -11.52
N ASN A 905 -17.74 23.27 -12.82
CA ASN A 905 -19.01 22.68 -13.23
C ASN A 905 -19.07 21.20 -12.84
N HIS A 906 -18.02 20.42 -13.10
CA HIS A 906 -17.94 19.01 -12.67
C HIS A 906 -17.95 18.88 -11.14
N TYR A 907 -17.32 19.82 -10.42
CA TYR A 907 -17.33 19.84 -8.95
C TYR A 907 -18.76 20.05 -8.40
N VAL A 908 -19.47 21.05 -8.92
CA VAL A 908 -20.87 21.33 -8.54
C VAL A 908 -21.78 20.18 -8.92
N PHE A 909 -21.56 19.58 -10.09
CA PHE A 909 -22.33 18.44 -10.57
C PHE A 909 -22.29 17.23 -9.63
N CYS A 910 -21.14 16.96 -9.00
CA CYS A 910 -21.06 15.92 -7.99
C CYS A 910 -22.07 16.15 -6.85
N TYR A 911 -22.20 17.39 -6.36
CA TYR A 911 -23.18 17.74 -5.33
C TYR A 911 -24.61 17.69 -5.86
N GLU A 912 -24.87 18.14 -7.09
CA GLU A 912 -26.21 18.08 -7.71
C GLU A 912 -26.71 16.63 -7.80
N VAL A 913 -25.87 15.68 -8.20
CA VAL A 913 -26.22 14.25 -8.26
C VAL A 913 -26.50 13.68 -6.88
N LEU A 914 -25.67 14.01 -5.89
CA LEU A 914 -25.86 13.52 -4.51
C LEU A 914 -27.13 14.12 -3.88
N ALA A 915 -27.43 15.40 -4.12
CA ALA A 915 -28.64 16.04 -3.63
C ALA A 915 -29.91 15.46 -4.28
N ASP A 916 -29.93 15.31 -5.61
CA ASP A 916 -31.05 14.69 -6.33
C ASP A 916 -31.29 13.24 -5.87
N PHE A 917 -30.21 12.50 -5.53
CA PHE A 917 -30.34 11.17 -4.92
C PHE A 917 -31.01 11.21 -3.54
N VAL A 918 -30.64 12.14 -2.65
CA VAL A 918 -31.27 12.31 -1.33
C VAL A 918 -32.76 12.64 -1.47
N GLU A 919 -33.11 13.62 -2.31
CA GLU A 919 -34.51 14.03 -2.51
C GLU A 919 -35.38 12.88 -3.02
N ARG A 920 -34.86 12.09 -3.96
CA ARG A 920 -35.56 10.90 -4.48
C ARG A 920 -35.72 9.80 -3.44
N THR A 921 -34.76 9.64 -2.54
CA THR A 921 -34.79 8.59 -1.51
C THR A 921 -35.59 8.99 -0.27
N GLU A 922 -35.66 10.28 0.09
CA GLU A 922 -36.56 10.78 1.14
C GLU A 922 -38.05 10.56 0.82
N ALA A 923 -38.40 10.50 -0.47
CA ALA A 923 -39.73 10.11 -0.93
C ALA A 923 -40.07 8.62 -0.67
N TYR A 924 -39.06 7.78 -0.38
CA TYR A 924 -39.22 6.36 -0.05
C TYR A 924 -39.00 6.12 1.46
N HIS A 925 -40.07 5.75 2.17
CA HIS A 925 -40.11 5.54 3.63
C HIS A 925 -39.04 4.59 4.22
N ASN A 926 -38.35 3.79 3.40
CA ASN A 926 -37.41 2.75 3.82
C ASN A 926 -36.01 3.26 4.21
N PHE A 927 -35.67 4.53 3.93
CA PHE A 927 -34.34 5.09 4.28
C PHE A 927 -34.26 5.68 5.70
N LYS A 928 -35.40 5.96 6.35
CA LYS A 928 -35.45 6.53 7.71
C LYS A 928 -34.97 5.59 8.81
N THR A 929 -34.84 4.30 8.54
CA THR A 929 -34.44 3.29 9.54
C THR A 929 -32.93 3.02 9.53
N LEU A 930 -32.19 3.55 8.54
CA LEU A 930 -30.73 3.40 8.38
C LEU A 930 -29.94 4.65 8.81
N MET A 931 -30.60 5.81 8.83
CA MET A 931 -30.18 7.03 9.55
C MET A 931 -30.58 6.92 11.02
#